data_AF-A0A3S9PW30-F1
#
_entry.id   AF-A0A3S9PW30-F1
#
_cell.length_a   1.000
_cell.length_b   1.000
_cell.length_c   1.000
_cell.angle_alpha   90.00
_cell.angle_beta   90.00
_cell.angle_gamma   90.00
#
_symmetry.space_group_name_H-M   'P 1'
#
loop_
_entity.id
_entity.type
_entity.pdbx_description
1 polymer ?
#
loop_
_entity_poly.entity_id
_entity_poly.type
_entity_poly.pdbx_seq_one_letter_code
_entity_poly.pdbx_strand_id
1 'polypeptide(L)'
;MRSWQSGWARLLALKRNYSSAESKGMSKKKFVASSAAAALAASIIALTGPAAVGAPVDAKDSLDSPALVSTNESPTVVDGATVPLEARDGFRVLPYLQRPASDEMTINWFSETGGTSTITVKGPGLPEAGLTLDVEGIQNPVNSYQAGELNQGDLSRSTVGGTNKKGVLPQGSWIRADNPYKHSAHIEGLSPDSTYTYSVNEDGYVHEASFDTFPVYGSDLTEPIHIIAYSDTETDQIGRVTYREWVETRTLAEGSEDRPEQNSAWDAKYGSATRDGNWAVNYPVTEDEAQRFNNEIIAQQDPDLLLIAGDLTERSSWQTHWDEWFRYFAGDQGQLLESVPSVTSLGNHEVYGYCASADDCTPVMRARAAYNQAIDTHGSSNEHSLDAYHRVDYGPVTVISLDSTNGTDQNPNDETRPPLMSGDDSDITPEQYGTDTQNAFTRDQYERDFPLAVDEGWFPGVNREDPVDQPNFMPGSEQYVWLEGQLQEARAKGQTIIVQYHHVAYSNGTHGTTMNHEQATDAQPGTPMRHLQPIFEEYDVAAVISGHDEMFQSSYVDLDEDGVGVYHWDVGVASDGLRGDKLIADPEGGEERVPLNFNTSSTWMAQVDEPELWETNEAGVKKLVSGGKHYGHLDMVIEPYTGTPLDSGETPAAELIMTPIALFPILDDNLDLTTVERREMLSGQQSVYLDADGVPMEGEPTEAPVEPDPLPEGNAFALVNDWESTTHDVAFAYGRIGDEVIVGDWDGNGTDTLGVRRGHTFYLNNTLEGGIADVEFKYGREGDEVLVGDWDGNGTDTLGLRRSHTFYLHNTLEGGNAEVEFKYGRDADEILIGDWDGDGSDTIAVRRGITFFPNNALQGGDAETEYRYGRDGDEAFGGDFDGDGTDSVSLRRGNVFYLNNALHGGPAETSIAYGKADDVLFIGDWDGDGTDTPGVNRPN
;
A
#
# COMPACT_ATOMS: atom_id res chain seq x y z
N MET A 1 8.64 12.78 52.43
CA MET A 1 8.39 12.69 53.89
C MET A 1 7.17 11.81 54.14
N ARG A 2 7.22 10.93 55.15
CA ARG A 2 6.13 10.12 55.74
C ARG A 2 4.89 11.01 56.03
N SER A 3 3.61 10.59 56.11
CA SER A 3 2.95 9.33 56.50
C SER A 3 1.42 9.48 56.34
N TRP A 4 0.76 8.40 55.91
CA TRP A 4 -0.46 7.74 56.46
C TRP A 4 -1.44 8.50 57.38
N GLN A 5 -2.76 8.32 57.12
CA GLN A 5 -3.83 7.84 58.04
C GLN A 5 -5.20 7.90 57.32
N SER A 6 -5.86 6.79 56.94
CA SER A 6 -6.64 5.79 57.71
C SER A 6 -8.11 6.16 57.99
N GLY A 7 -9.02 5.53 57.23
CA GLY A 7 -10.06 4.61 57.73
C GLY A 7 -11.39 5.17 58.24
N TRP A 8 -12.51 4.74 57.64
CA TRP A 8 -13.76 4.40 58.36
C TRP A 8 -14.45 3.22 57.65
N ALA A 9 -15.12 2.39 58.45
CA ALA A 9 -15.57 1.04 58.13
C ALA A 9 -17.07 0.83 58.45
N ARG A 10 -17.58 -0.33 57.99
CA ARG A 10 -18.76 -1.12 58.46
C ARG A 10 -20.14 -0.71 57.91
N LEU A 11 -21.13 -1.59 57.67
CA LEU A 11 -21.51 -2.97 58.07
C LEU A 11 -22.74 -3.33 57.17
N LEU A 12 -23.03 -4.53 56.64
CA LEU A 12 -23.58 -5.77 57.23
C LEU A 12 -23.79 -6.75 56.04
N ALA A 13 -23.17 -7.93 55.95
CA ALA A 13 -23.43 -9.18 56.68
C ALA A 13 -24.76 -9.91 56.34
N LEU A 14 -24.66 -11.01 55.57
CA LEU A 14 -25.41 -12.24 55.84
C LEU A 14 -24.57 -13.49 55.53
N LYS A 15 -24.34 -14.29 56.57
CA LYS A 15 -23.68 -15.60 56.58
C LYS A 15 -24.70 -16.71 56.26
N ARG A 16 -24.28 -17.78 55.57
CA ARG A 16 -23.97 -19.09 56.21
C ARG A 16 -23.68 -20.23 55.20
N ASN A 17 -22.62 -20.95 55.56
CA ASN A 17 -22.05 -22.21 55.08
C ASN A 17 -23.04 -23.37 54.83
N TYR A 18 -22.64 -24.28 53.91
CA TYR A 18 -22.68 -25.74 54.13
C TYR A 18 -21.52 -26.44 53.41
N SER A 19 -21.04 -27.53 54.01
CA SER A 19 -19.80 -28.25 53.71
C SER A 19 -19.99 -29.49 52.82
N SER A 20 -18.89 -29.88 52.16
CA SER A 20 -18.37 -31.25 51.90
C SER A 20 -19.29 -32.35 51.34
N ALA A 21 -18.92 -32.91 50.18
CA ALA A 21 -18.54 -34.33 50.03
C ALA A 21 -18.14 -34.66 48.58
N GLU A 22 -17.08 -35.46 48.45
CA GLU A 22 -16.55 -36.06 47.22
C GLU A 22 -17.54 -37.02 46.54
N SER A 23 -17.55 -37.08 45.20
CA SER A 23 -17.47 -38.34 44.46
C SER A 23 -17.21 -38.15 42.95
N LYS A 24 -16.14 -38.83 42.49
CA LYS A 24 -15.89 -39.47 41.19
C LYS A 24 -16.66 -38.99 39.94
N GLY A 25 -15.90 -38.53 38.95
CA GLY A 25 -16.34 -38.44 37.55
C GLY A 25 -15.15 -38.45 36.60
N MET A 26 -14.97 -39.56 35.89
CA MET A 26 -14.03 -39.74 34.79
C MET A 26 -14.82 -39.58 33.48
N SER A 27 -14.55 -38.56 32.67
CA SER A 27 -14.85 -38.52 31.22
C SER A 27 -14.47 -37.17 30.59
N LYS A 28 -13.52 -37.24 29.66
CA LYS A 28 -13.29 -36.40 28.47
C LYS A 28 -13.99 -35.02 28.42
N LYS A 29 -13.20 -33.95 28.50
CA LYS A 29 -13.51 -32.66 27.86
C LYS A 29 -12.27 -32.04 27.25
N LYS A 30 -12.46 -31.57 26.02
CA LYS A 30 -11.58 -30.72 25.21
C LYS A 30 -11.11 -29.51 26.02
N PHE A 31 -9.83 -29.18 25.92
CA PHE A 31 -9.30 -27.90 26.39
C PHE A 31 -9.76 -26.81 25.43
N VAL A 32 -10.45 -25.82 25.97
CA VAL A 32 -10.72 -24.52 25.34
C VAL A 32 -9.60 -23.61 25.84
N ALA A 33 -8.78 -23.10 24.94
CA ALA A 33 -7.84 -22.03 25.22
C ALA A 33 -8.64 -20.72 25.33
N SER A 34 -8.40 -19.98 26.41
CA SER A 34 -8.93 -18.65 26.64
C SER A 34 -7.99 -17.62 26.04
N SER A 35 -8.35 -17.06 24.89
CA SER A 35 -7.82 -15.79 24.39
C SER A 35 -8.81 -14.69 24.76
N ALA A 36 -8.36 -13.74 25.57
CA ALA A 36 -9.02 -12.46 25.77
C ALA A 36 -7.95 -11.40 25.50
N ALA A 37 -7.87 -10.96 24.26
CA ALA A 37 -7.09 -9.82 23.82
C ALA A 37 -7.88 -9.10 22.72
N ALA A 38 -7.98 -7.79 22.87
CA ALA A 38 -8.33 -6.75 21.91
C ALA A 38 -9.48 -7.04 20.92
N ALA A 39 -10.67 -6.53 21.26
CA ALA A 39 -11.66 -6.14 20.26
C ALA A 39 -11.34 -4.71 19.83
N LEU A 40 -10.53 -4.56 18.77
CA LEU A 40 -10.72 -3.46 17.82
C LEU A 40 -11.49 -4.06 16.65
N ALA A 41 -12.65 -3.50 16.37
CA ALA A 41 -13.49 -3.91 15.26
C ALA A 41 -12.81 -3.46 13.96
N ALA A 42 -12.07 -4.37 13.32
CA ALA A 42 -12.01 -4.37 11.88
C ALA A 42 -13.46 -4.54 11.41
N SER A 43 -14.00 -3.51 10.77
CA SER A 43 -15.19 -3.66 9.95
C SER A 43 -14.81 -4.57 8.78
N ILE A 44 -14.79 -5.87 9.03
CA ILE A 44 -15.02 -6.86 7.99
C ILE A 44 -16.43 -6.54 7.53
N ILE A 45 -16.55 -5.69 6.50
CA ILE A 45 -17.64 -5.86 5.57
C ILE A 45 -17.35 -7.24 5.01
N ALA A 46 -17.94 -8.26 5.65
CA ALA A 46 -18.34 -9.43 4.94
C ALA A 46 -19.32 -8.85 3.92
N LEU A 47 -18.81 -8.50 2.75
CA LEU A 47 -19.57 -8.61 1.54
C LEU A 47 -19.99 -10.07 1.59
N THR A 48 -21.18 -10.30 2.14
CA THR A 48 -21.95 -11.48 1.80
C THR A 48 -22.10 -11.35 0.30
N GLY A 49 -21.12 -11.89 -0.42
CA GLY A 49 -21.18 -12.02 -1.86
C GLY A 49 -22.52 -12.67 -2.19
N PRO A 50 -23.08 -12.40 -3.37
CA PRO A 50 -24.25 -13.13 -3.81
C PRO A 50 -23.95 -14.63 -3.67
N ALA A 51 -24.79 -15.32 -2.90
CA ALA A 51 -24.63 -16.73 -2.56
C ALA A 51 -24.24 -17.58 -3.77
N ALA A 52 -23.17 -18.38 -3.61
CA ALA A 52 -22.74 -19.53 -4.40
C ALA A 52 -23.33 -19.60 -5.82
N VAL A 53 -22.59 -19.10 -6.80
CA VAL A 53 -22.92 -19.41 -8.19
C VAL A 53 -22.23 -20.71 -8.57
N GLY A 54 -22.98 -21.81 -8.55
CA GLY A 54 -22.56 -23.05 -9.21
C GLY A 54 -21.66 -23.98 -8.40
N ALA A 55 -21.37 -23.66 -7.13
CA ALA A 55 -20.67 -24.58 -6.24
C ALA A 55 -21.42 -25.94 -6.17
N PRO A 56 -20.72 -27.08 -6.32
CA PRO A 56 -21.33 -28.39 -6.13
C PRO A 56 -22.05 -28.49 -4.79
N VAL A 57 -23.08 -29.33 -4.70
CA VAL A 57 -23.90 -29.52 -3.48
C VAL A 57 -23.06 -29.95 -2.26
N ASP A 58 -21.84 -30.45 -2.47
CA ASP A 58 -20.87 -30.89 -1.47
C ASP A 58 -19.53 -30.12 -1.54
N ALA A 59 -19.54 -28.86 -2.02
CA ALA A 59 -18.34 -28.03 -2.10
C ALA A 59 -17.69 -27.80 -0.73
N LYS A 60 -16.36 -27.95 -0.67
CA LYS A 60 -15.53 -27.65 0.51
C LYS A 60 -14.83 -26.32 0.31
N ASP A 61 -14.49 -25.66 1.40
CA ASP A 61 -13.69 -24.43 1.38
C ASP A 61 -12.29 -24.72 0.85
N SER A 62 -11.76 -23.87 -0.04
CA SER A 62 -10.39 -23.99 -0.55
C SER A 62 -9.32 -24.05 0.54
N LEU A 63 -9.52 -23.39 1.68
CA LEU A 63 -8.58 -23.42 2.82
C LEU A 63 -8.58 -24.77 3.56
N ASP A 64 -9.62 -25.58 3.37
CA ASP A 64 -9.67 -26.97 3.85
C ASP A 64 -8.98 -27.95 2.88
N SER A 65 -8.40 -27.47 1.77
CA SER A 65 -7.67 -28.28 0.80
C SER A 65 -6.50 -29.00 1.49
N PRO A 66 -6.46 -30.34 1.48
CA PRO A 66 -5.36 -31.08 2.08
C PRO A 66 -4.06 -30.86 1.30
N ALA A 67 -4.11 -30.56 0.00
CA ALA A 67 -2.95 -30.23 -0.81
C ALA A 67 -2.32 -28.88 -0.42
N LEU A 68 -3.12 -27.92 0.07
CA LEU A 68 -2.69 -26.54 0.35
C LEU A 68 -1.71 -26.47 1.52
N VAL A 69 -1.87 -27.40 2.48
CA VAL A 69 -1.00 -27.51 3.64
C VAL A 69 0.47 -27.63 3.22
N SER A 70 1.23 -26.57 3.49
CA SER A 70 2.62 -26.38 3.09
C SER A 70 3.63 -26.96 4.10
N THR A 71 3.15 -27.49 5.22
CA THR A 71 3.97 -28.12 6.27
C THR A 71 3.64 -29.60 6.46
N ASN A 72 4.66 -30.43 6.35
CA ASN A 72 4.63 -31.87 6.60
C ASN A 72 5.03 -32.15 8.06
N GLU A 73 4.04 -32.38 8.91
CA GLU A 73 4.21 -32.67 10.35
C GLU A 73 4.85 -34.04 10.65
N SER A 74 4.99 -34.91 9.66
CA SER A 74 5.51 -36.27 9.85
C SER A 74 6.27 -36.75 8.62
N PRO A 75 7.42 -36.11 8.30
CA PRO A 75 8.20 -36.46 7.14
C PRO A 75 8.76 -37.88 7.25
N THR A 76 8.72 -38.61 6.13
CA THR A 76 9.30 -39.95 6.05
C THR A 76 10.66 -39.85 5.37
N VAL A 77 11.71 -40.28 6.07
CA VAL A 77 13.08 -40.28 5.53
C VAL A 77 13.55 -41.71 5.32
N VAL A 78 14.03 -42.02 4.11
CA VAL A 78 14.56 -43.33 3.72
C VAL A 78 15.96 -43.12 3.14
N ASP A 79 16.95 -43.82 3.69
CA ASP A 79 18.35 -43.73 3.24
C ASP A 79 18.92 -42.29 3.21
N GLY A 80 18.40 -41.42 4.07
CA GLY A 80 18.83 -40.02 4.18
C GLY A 80 18.05 -39.03 3.30
N ALA A 81 17.19 -39.52 2.40
CA ALA A 81 16.33 -38.70 1.56
C ALA A 81 14.89 -38.65 2.10
N THR A 82 14.28 -37.47 2.09
CA THR A 82 12.86 -37.29 2.35
C THR A 82 12.05 -37.88 1.20
N VAL A 83 11.04 -38.68 1.54
CA VAL A 83 10.09 -39.23 0.57
C VAL A 83 8.96 -38.20 0.37
N PRO A 84 8.70 -37.74 -0.87
CA PRO A 84 7.56 -36.89 -1.18
C PRO A 84 6.24 -37.49 -0.70
N LEU A 85 5.28 -36.62 -0.35
CA LEU A 85 3.95 -37.06 0.00
C LEU A 85 3.24 -37.68 -1.22
N GLU A 86 2.27 -38.55 -0.97
CA GLU A 86 1.32 -38.96 -2.01
C GLU A 86 0.47 -37.75 -2.40
N ALA A 87 0.13 -37.63 -3.69
CA ALA A 87 -0.72 -36.55 -4.20
C ALA A 87 -2.08 -36.51 -3.49
N ARG A 88 -2.54 -35.30 -3.16
CA ARG A 88 -3.78 -35.03 -2.44
C ARG A 88 -4.72 -34.19 -3.29
N ASP A 89 -6.02 -34.40 -3.11
CA ASP A 89 -7.07 -33.63 -3.75
C ASP A 89 -6.99 -32.13 -3.37
N GLY A 90 -7.34 -31.25 -4.31
CA GLY A 90 -7.53 -29.81 -4.08
C GLY A 90 -6.34 -28.93 -4.46
N PHE A 91 -6.42 -27.66 -4.09
CA PHE A 91 -5.40 -26.66 -4.39
C PHE A 91 -4.09 -26.95 -3.67
N ARG A 92 -2.98 -27.02 -4.40
CA ARG A 92 -1.61 -26.87 -3.89
C ARG A 92 -1.26 -25.40 -3.71
N VAL A 93 -1.67 -24.58 -4.68
CA VAL A 93 -1.55 -23.13 -4.70
C VAL A 93 -2.94 -22.62 -5.07
N LEU A 94 -3.43 -21.64 -4.32
CA LEU A 94 -4.72 -21.01 -4.59
C LEU A 94 -4.66 -20.17 -5.88
N PRO A 95 -5.81 -19.78 -6.44
CA PRO A 95 -5.85 -18.85 -7.56
C PRO A 95 -5.03 -17.58 -7.32
N TYR A 96 -4.24 -17.19 -8.34
CA TYR A 96 -3.48 -15.94 -8.35
C TYR A 96 -3.55 -15.25 -9.71
N LEU A 97 -3.60 -13.91 -9.68
CA LEU A 97 -3.82 -13.06 -10.84
C LEU A 97 -2.52 -12.65 -11.53
N GLN A 98 -2.49 -12.73 -12.85
CA GLN A 98 -1.34 -12.44 -13.71
C GLN A 98 -1.79 -11.85 -15.05
N ARG A 99 -0.85 -11.26 -15.82
CA ARG A 99 -1.13 -10.59 -17.10
C ARG A 99 -2.34 -9.62 -17.04
N PRO A 100 -2.37 -8.69 -16.07
CA PRO A 100 -3.50 -7.79 -15.96
C PRO A 100 -3.51 -6.82 -17.15
N ALA A 101 -4.70 -6.44 -17.58
CA ALA A 101 -4.94 -5.43 -18.61
C ALA A 101 -6.34 -4.83 -18.44
N SER A 102 -6.72 -3.96 -19.39
CA SER A 102 -8.04 -3.34 -19.40
C SER A 102 -9.16 -4.24 -19.92
N ASP A 103 -8.85 -5.29 -20.68
CA ASP A 103 -9.83 -6.18 -21.29
C ASP A 103 -9.51 -7.68 -21.12
N GLU A 104 -8.45 -8.00 -20.38
CA GLU A 104 -8.04 -9.36 -20.08
C GLU A 104 -7.42 -9.53 -18.68
N MET A 105 -7.47 -10.77 -18.18
CA MET A 105 -6.81 -11.21 -16.94
C MET A 105 -6.47 -12.70 -17.05
N THR A 106 -5.32 -13.11 -16.54
CA THR A 106 -4.96 -14.54 -16.41
C THR A 106 -5.06 -14.97 -14.95
N ILE A 107 -5.77 -16.08 -14.71
CA ILE A 107 -5.96 -16.67 -13.37
C ILE A 107 -5.30 -18.04 -13.34
N ASN A 108 -4.32 -18.20 -12.47
CA ASN A 108 -3.51 -19.41 -12.35
C ASN A 108 -3.70 -20.10 -11.01
N TRP A 109 -3.55 -21.42 -10.94
CA TRP A 109 -3.45 -22.17 -9.68
C TRP A 109 -2.66 -23.47 -9.90
N PHE A 110 -2.31 -24.16 -8.81
CA PHE A 110 -1.66 -25.47 -8.89
C PHE A 110 -2.43 -26.56 -8.14
N SER A 111 -2.39 -27.78 -8.66
CA SER A 111 -2.90 -28.99 -8.02
C SER A 111 -1.81 -30.07 -7.90
N GLU A 112 -2.03 -31.07 -7.04
CA GLU A 112 -1.16 -32.27 -6.96
C GLU A 112 -1.68 -33.42 -7.84
N THR A 113 -2.95 -33.38 -8.26
CA THR A 113 -3.64 -34.47 -8.98
C THR A 113 -3.65 -34.29 -10.50
N GLY A 114 -3.56 -33.05 -11.00
CA GLY A 114 -3.49 -32.74 -12.43
C GLY A 114 -4.79 -32.96 -13.20
N GLY A 115 -5.93 -32.87 -12.51
CA GLY A 115 -7.25 -33.04 -13.10
C GLY A 115 -7.66 -31.90 -14.03
N THR A 116 -8.94 -31.89 -14.42
CA THR A 116 -9.57 -30.72 -15.04
C THR A 116 -10.39 -30.02 -13.97
N SER A 117 -10.14 -28.73 -13.79
CA SER A 117 -10.89 -27.86 -12.86
C SER A 117 -11.80 -26.93 -13.64
N THR A 118 -12.90 -26.53 -13.02
CA THR A 118 -13.84 -25.61 -13.63
C THR A 118 -13.67 -24.24 -12.97
N ILE A 119 -13.49 -23.20 -13.79
CA ILE A 119 -13.55 -21.79 -13.36
C ILE A 119 -14.81 -21.14 -13.91
N THR A 120 -15.46 -20.29 -13.11
CA THR A 120 -16.55 -19.42 -13.56
C THR A 120 -16.24 -17.97 -13.21
N VAL A 121 -16.29 -17.08 -14.20
CA VAL A 121 -16.03 -15.63 -14.05
C VAL A 121 -17.29 -14.84 -14.39
N LYS A 122 -17.57 -13.80 -13.61
CA LYS A 122 -18.75 -12.95 -13.74
C LYS A 122 -18.41 -11.48 -13.62
N GLY A 123 -18.96 -10.70 -14.53
CA GLY A 123 -18.86 -9.25 -14.54
C GLY A 123 -19.34 -8.68 -15.87
N PRO A 124 -19.14 -7.37 -16.10
CA PRO A 124 -19.46 -6.71 -17.37
C PRO A 124 -18.75 -7.37 -18.57
N GLY A 125 -19.28 -7.21 -19.79
CA GLY A 125 -18.68 -7.80 -21.00
C GLY A 125 -18.88 -9.32 -21.16
N LEU A 126 -19.04 -10.06 -20.06
CA LEU A 126 -19.25 -11.51 -20.05
C LEU A 126 -20.74 -11.91 -20.15
N PRO A 127 -21.07 -13.18 -20.49
CA PRO A 127 -22.45 -13.67 -20.49
C PRO A 127 -23.12 -13.51 -19.12
N GLU A 128 -24.44 -13.23 -19.09
CA GLU A 128 -25.23 -13.04 -17.84
C GLU A 128 -25.12 -14.23 -16.86
N ALA A 129 -24.95 -15.44 -17.40
CA ALA A 129 -24.77 -16.65 -16.59
C ALA A 129 -23.36 -16.77 -15.95
N GLY A 130 -22.39 -15.97 -16.41
CA GLY A 130 -20.95 -16.14 -16.22
C GLY A 130 -20.29 -16.86 -17.39
N LEU A 131 -19.00 -16.58 -17.60
CA LEU A 131 -18.12 -17.37 -18.46
C LEU A 131 -17.63 -18.57 -17.65
N THR A 132 -17.90 -19.79 -18.11
CA THR A 132 -17.39 -21.01 -17.47
C THR A 132 -16.41 -21.72 -18.39
N LEU A 133 -15.22 -22.04 -17.87
CA LEU A 133 -14.15 -22.74 -18.59
C LEU A 133 -13.74 -24.00 -17.81
N ASP A 134 -13.45 -25.06 -18.55
CA ASP A 134 -12.79 -26.26 -18.03
C ASP A 134 -11.30 -26.15 -18.36
N VAL A 135 -10.45 -26.21 -17.33
CA VAL A 135 -9.02 -25.92 -17.40
C VAL A 135 -8.22 -27.15 -16.96
N GLU A 136 -7.47 -27.72 -17.89
CA GLU A 136 -6.63 -28.89 -17.63
C GLU A 136 -5.38 -28.51 -16.82
N GLY A 137 -5.01 -29.36 -15.86
CA GLY A 137 -3.73 -29.27 -15.17
C GLY A 137 -2.60 -29.76 -16.06
N ILE A 138 -1.64 -28.89 -16.34
CA ILE A 138 -0.48 -29.17 -17.18
C ILE A 138 0.74 -29.37 -16.28
N GLN A 139 1.42 -30.51 -16.46
CA GLN A 139 2.67 -30.79 -15.78
C GLN A 139 3.85 -30.34 -16.63
N ASN A 140 4.81 -29.66 -15.99
CA ASN A 140 6.12 -29.39 -16.56
C ASN A 140 7.20 -30.06 -15.67
N PRO A 141 8.16 -30.81 -16.25
CA PRO A 141 9.25 -31.46 -15.50
C PRO A 141 10.13 -30.50 -14.68
N VAL A 142 10.12 -29.20 -14.99
CA VAL A 142 10.82 -28.19 -14.17
C VAL A 142 10.20 -28.05 -12.78
N ASN A 143 8.97 -28.51 -12.56
CA ASN A 143 8.31 -28.42 -11.27
C ASN A 143 8.58 -29.65 -10.37
N SER A 144 9.46 -30.57 -10.79
CA SER A 144 9.79 -31.77 -10.01
C SER A 144 10.93 -31.51 -9.03
N TYR A 145 10.81 -32.07 -7.82
CA TYR A 145 11.86 -32.00 -6.80
C TYR A 145 13.16 -32.61 -7.31
N GLN A 146 14.26 -31.89 -7.15
CA GLN A 146 15.59 -32.39 -7.44
C GLN A 146 16.12 -33.27 -6.30
N ALA A 147 17.08 -34.14 -6.61
CA ALA A 147 17.71 -34.98 -5.60
C ALA A 147 18.38 -34.16 -4.48
N GLY A 148 18.87 -32.96 -4.79
CA GLY A 148 19.44 -32.04 -3.80
C GLY A 148 18.43 -31.65 -2.72
N GLU A 149 17.21 -31.27 -3.13
CA GLU A 149 16.11 -30.88 -2.26
C GLU A 149 15.71 -32.01 -1.31
N LEU A 150 15.55 -33.22 -1.85
CA LEU A 150 15.12 -34.38 -1.06
C LEU A 150 16.19 -34.85 -0.05
N ASN A 151 17.48 -34.58 -0.31
CA ASN A 151 18.58 -34.98 0.58
C ASN A 151 18.96 -33.91 1.61
N GLN A 152 18.28 -32.76 1.63
CA GLN A 152 18.48 -31.77 2.69
C GLN A 152 18.16 -32.39 4.05
N GLY A 153 19.05 -32.18 5.03
CA GLY A 153 18.84 -32.59 6.42
C GLY A 153 18.05 -31.55 7.22
N ASP A 154 18.14 -31.60 8.55
CA ASP A 154 17.64 -30.55 9.42
C ASP A 154 18.27 -29.19 9.03
N LEU A 155 17.45 -28.15 8.88
CA LEU A 155 17.90 -26.80 8.55
C LEU A 155 18.02 -25.95 9.81
N SER A 156 19.18 -25.34 10.00
CA SER A 156 19.40 -24.32 11.02
C SER A 156 20.41 -23.30 10.54
N ARG A 157 20.16 -22.00 10.74
CA ARG A 157 21.13 -20.97 10.38
C ARG A 157 22.10 -20.74 11.54
N SER A 158 23.39 -20.96 11.30
CA SER A 158 24.45 -20.46 12.17
C SER A 158 25.08 -19.23 11.50
N THR A 159 24.83 -18.04 12.04
CA THR A 159 25.45 -16.81 11.54
C THR A 159 26.95 -16.81 11.81
N VAL A 160 27.74 -16.19 10.93
CA VAL A 160 29.20 -16.10 11.11
C VAL A 160 29.48 -15.36 12.41
N GLY A 161 30.20 -16.00 13.33
CA GLY A 161 30.52 -15.43 14.65
C GLY A 161 29.32 -15.27 15.59
N GLY A 162 28.15 -15.81 15.26
CA GLY A 162 26.89 -15.53 15.94
C GLY A 162 26.08 -16.76 16.37
N THR A 163 24.87 -16.51 16.87
CA THR A 163 23.89 -17.54 17.22
C THR A 163 22.50 -17.13 16.76
N ASN A 164 21.73 -18.09 16.24
CA ASN A 164 20.28 -17.96 16.04
C ASN A 164 19.56 -18.79 17.13
N LYS A 165 18.52 -18.23 17.73
CA LYS A 165 17.82 -18.80 18.90
C LYS A 165 16.44 -19.40 18.61
N LYS A 166 15.86 -19.23 17.41
CA LYS A 166 14.51 -19.75 17.11
C LYS A 166 14.47 -21.28 17.06
N GLY A 167 15.53 -21.93 16.55
CA GLY A 167 15.69 -23.38 16.60
C GLY A 167 16.19 -24.01 15.30
N VAL A 168 15.64 -25.18 14.99
CA VAL A 168 15.99 -26.03 13.85
C VAL A 168 14.70 -26.43 13.15
N LEU A 169 14.65 -26.31 11.83
CA LEU A 169 13.56 -26.83 11.01
C LEU A 169 13.83 -28.31 10.69
N PRO A 170 12.96 -29.24 11.11
CA PRO A 170 13.18 -30.67 10.92
C PRO A 170 13.25 -31.07 9.45
N GLN A 171 14.15 -31.99 9.10
CA GLN A 171 14.31 -32.54 7.76
C GLN A 171 12.97 -32.90 7.12
N GLY A 172 12.72 -32.34 5.94
CA GLY A 172 11.60 -32.74 5.10
C GLY A 172 10.25 -32.15 5.50
N SER A 173 10.19 -31.27 6.51
CA SER A 173 8.94 -30.64 6.94
C SER A 173 8.32 -29.70 5.89
N TRP A 174 9.07 -29.33 4.86
CA TRP A 174 8.63 -28.52 3.72
C TRP A 174 8.34 -29.34 2.45
N ILE A 175 8.61 -30.65 2.46
CA ILE A 175 8.43 -31.51 1.28
C ILE A 175 6.96 -31.94 1.16
N ARG A 176 6.37 -31.63 0.02
CA ARG A 176 4.96 -31.91 -0.34
C ARG A 176 4.88 -33.08 -1.33
N ALA A 177 3.76 -33.22 -2.04
CA ALA A 177 3.72 -34.15 -3.17
C ALA A 177 4.62 -33.61 -4.31
N ASP A 178 5.24 -34.51 -5.04
CA ASP A 178 6.09 -34.16 -6.18
C ASP A 178 5.26 -34.00 -7.46
N ASN A 179 5.81 -33.32 -8.47
CA ASN A 179 5.21 -33.10 -9.80
C ASN A 179 3.87 -32.34 -9.76
N PRO A 180 3.84 -31.08 -9.28
CA PRO A 180 2.63 -30.28 -9.29
C PRO A 180 2.22 -29.87 -10.72
N TYR A 181 0.94 -29.63 -10.90
CA TYR A 181 0.32 -29.29 -12.18
C TYR A 181 -0.18 -27.86 -12.16
N LYS A 182 0.18 -27.04 -13.15
CA LYS A 182 -0.33 -25.68 -13.32
C LYS A 182 -1.63 -25.70 -14.10
N HIS A 183 -2.60 -24.93 -13.65
CA HIS A 183 -3.82 -24.63 -14.38
C HIS A 183 -3.79 -23.13 -14.69
N SER A 184 -4.14 -22.76 -15.92
CA SER A 184 -4.09 -21.36 -16.38
C SER A 184 -5.35 -21.05 -17.19
N ALA A 185 -6.11 -20.06 -16.71
CA ALA A 185 -7.31 -19.56 -17.37
C ALA A 185 -7.07 -18.14 -17.87
N HIS A 186 -6.94 -17.98 -19.18
CA HIS A 186 -6.88 -16.66 -19.81
C HIS A 186 -8.29 -16.16 -20.13
N ILE A 187 -8.67 -15.05 -19.51
CA ILE A 187 -10.01 -14.47 -19.61
C ILE A 187 -9.93 -13.22 -20.47
N GLU A 188 -10.59 -13.22 -21.62
CA GLU A 188 -10.63 -12.10 -22.57
C GLU A 188 -12.04 -11.49 -22.66
N GLY A 189 -12.12 -10.30 -23.27
CA GLY A 189 -13.40 -9.63 -23.54
C GLY A 189 -14.01 -9.01 -22.29
N LEU A 190 -13.16 -8.68 -21.31
CA LEU A 190 -13.53 -7.91 -20.14
C LEU A 190 -13.77 -6.45 -20.55
N SER A 191 -14.55 -5.74 -19.75
CA SER A 191 -14.73 -4.30 -19.86
C SER A 191 -13.67 -3.62 -19.00
N PRO A 192 -13.03 -2.54 -19.48
CA PRO A 192 -12.15 -1.71 -18.65
C PRO A 192 -12.85 -1.16 -17.41
N ASP A 193 -12.05 -0.86 -16.38
CA ASP A 193 -12.51 -0.17 -15.16
C ASP A 193 -13.76 -0.85 -14.55
N SER A 194 -13.67 -2.18 -14.41
CA SER A 194 -14.79 -3.02 -13.99
C SER A 194 -14.35 -4.15 -13.06
N THR A 195 -15.19 -4.40 -12.05
CA THR A 195 -15.02 -5.49 -11.10
C THR A 195 -15.60 -6.80 -11.59
N TYR A 196 -14.86 -7.88 -11.35
CA TYR A 196 -15.24 -9.25 -11.64
C TYR A 196 -15.20 -10.11 -10.39
N THR A 197 -16.09 -11.11 -10.31
CA THR A 197 -15.97 -12.20 -9.34
C THR A 197 -15.65 -13.50 -10.08
N TYR A 198 -14.85 -14.36 -9.46
CA TYR A 198 -14.52 -15.66 -10.01
C TYR A 198 -14.61 -16.76 -8.96
N SER A 199 -14.87 -17.98 -9.44
CA SER A 199 -14.94 -19.19 -8.61
C SER A 199 -14.20 -20.32 -9.31
N VAL A 200 -13.22 -20.93 -8.64
CA VAL A 200 -12.46 -22.09 -9.13
C VAL A 200 -12.84 -23.30 -8.30
N ASN A 201 -13.14 -24.42 -8.95
CA ASN A 201 -13.41 -25.72 -8.31
C ASN A 201 -12.31 -26.73 -8.68
N GLU A 202 -11.44 -27.02 -7.71
CA GLU A 202 -10.36 -28.01 -7.80
C GLU A 202 -10.70 -29.22 -6.92
N ASP A 203 -10.96 -30.39 -7.53
CA ASP A 203 -11.30 -31.63 -6.83
C ASP A 203 -12.44 -31.51 -5.77
N GLY A 204 -13.39 -30.59 -5.98
CA GLY A 204 -14.51 -30.33 -5.06
C GLY A 204 -14.19 -29.32 -3.95
N TYR A 205 -13.00 -28.73 -3.95
CA TYR A 205 -12.63 -27.58 -3.13
C TYR A 205 -12.84 -26.31 -3.96
N VAL A 206 -13.56 -25.33 -3.39
CA VAL A 206 -13.96 -24.12 -4.10
C VAL A 206 -13.28 -22.91 -3.50
N HIS A 207 -12.65 -22.11 -4.37
CA HIS A 207 -12.08 -20.81 -4.05
C HIS A 207 -12.89 -19.72 -4.76
N GLU A 208 -13.22 -18.63 -4.07
CA GLU A 208 -13.96 -17.49 -4.61
C GLU A 208 -13.24 -16.20 -4.24
N ALA A 209 -13.03 -15.32 -5.22
CA ALA A 209 -12.42 -14.01 -5.04
C ALA A 209 -12.90 -13.03 -6.13
N SER A 210 -12.36 -11.81 -6.12
CA SER A 210 -12.66 -10.76 -7.10
C SER A 210 -11.40 -10.10 -7.62
N PHE A 211 -11.50 -9.44 -8.77
CA PHE A 211 -10.45 -8.60 -9.31
C PHE A 211 -11.04 -7.45 -10.10
N ASP A 212 -10.26 -6.39 -10.25
CA ASP A 212 -10.58 -5.25 -11.09
C ASP A 212 -9.73 -5.26 -12.35
N THR A 213 -10.33 -4.77 -13.44
CA THR A 213 -9.66 -4.59 -14.73
C THR A 213 -9.17 -3.18 -14.85
N PHE A 214 -8.04 -3.01 -15.54
CA PHE A 214 -7.38 -1.73 -15.58
C PHE A 214 -8.15 -0.72 -16.45
N PRO A 215 -7.94 0.59 -16.24
CA PRO A 215 -8.40 1.59 -17.19
C PRO A 215 -7.70 1.41 -18.55
N VAL A 216 -8.34 1.89 -19.61
CA VAL A 216 -7.75 1.86 -20.97
C VAL A 216 -6.49 2.71 -21.00
N TYR A 217 -5.40 2.19 -21.58
CA TYR A 217 -4.15 2.93 -21.70
C TYR A 217 -4.34 4.35 -22.26
N GLY A 218 -3.62 5.33 -21.70
CA GLY A 218 -3.72 6.75 -22.07
C GLY A 218 -5.05 7.41 -21.71
N SER A 219 -5.86 6.80 -20.83
CA SER A 219 -7.02 7.46 -20.22
C SER A 219 -6.58 8.53 -19.21
N ASP A 220 -7.41 9.55 -19.02
CA ASP A 220 -7.20 10.54 -17.96
C ASP A 220 -7.13 9.87 -16.58
N LEU A 221 -6.29 10.40 -15.70
CA LEU A 221 -6.26 10.02 -14.29
C LEU A 221 -7.45 10.67 -13.56
N THR A 222 -8.49 9.88 -13.25
CA THR A 222 -9.70 10.40 -12.58
C THR A 222 -9.82 10.00 -11.12
N GLU A 223 -9.14 8.92 -10.73
CA GLU A 223 -9.06 8.40 -9.37
C GLU A 223 -7.60 8.01 -9.10
N PRO A 224 -7.15 7.98 -7.84
CA PRO A 224 -5.80 7.54 -7.49
C PRO A 224 -5.52 6.12 -7.97
N ILE A 225 -4.28 5.88 -8.40
CA ILE A 225 -3.74 4.54 -8.67
C ILE A 225 -2.78 4.20 -7.55
N HIS A 226 -3.02 3.09 -6.87
CA HIS A 226 -2.24 2.63 -5.73
C HIS A 226 -1.36 1.43 -6.11
N ILE A 227 -0.05 1.63 -6.07
CA ILE A 227 0.95 0.63 -6.41
C ILE A 227 1.82 0.36 -5.19
N ILE A 228 2.04 -0.91 -4.85
CA ILE A 228 3.01 -1.29 -3.81
C ILE A 228 4.22 -1.95 -4.47
N ALA A 229 5.41 -1.45 -4.15
CA ALA A 229 6.67 -1.88 -4.73
C ALA A 229 7.63 -2.42 -3.67
N TYR A 230 8.18 -3.62 -3.91
CA TYR A 230 9.17 -4.24 -3.02
C TYR A 230 9.97 -5.31 -3.77
N SER A 231 11.07 -5.74 -3.18
CA SER A 231 11.95 -6.76 -3.75
C SER A 231 12.52 -7.61 -2.63
N ASP A 232 13.22 -8.68 -3.01
CA ASP A 232 13.97 -9.53 -2.10
C ASP A 232 12.99 -10.30 -1.18
N THR A 233 12.02 -10.96 -1.83
CA THR A 233 10.91 -11.72 -1.20
C THR A 233 11.25 -13.18 -0.93
N GLU A 234 12.48 -13.56 -1.21
CA GLU A 234 13.04 -14.91 -1.27
C GLU A 234 13.17 -15.61 0.09
N THR A 235 12.11 -15.62 0.88
CA THR A 235 12.03 -16.51 2.04
C THR A 235 12.24 -17.96 1.61
N ASP A 236 13.37 -18.54 2.01
CA ASP A 236 13.62 -19.97 1.87
C ASP A 236 13.04 -20.74 3.05
N GLN A 237 13.17 -22.07 3.03
CA GLN A 237 12.58 -22.89 4.09
C GLN A 237 13.26 -22.62 5.44
N ILE A 238 14.55 -22.27 5.47
CA ILE A 238 15.25 -21.92 6.72
C ILE A 238 14.77 -20.59 7.31
N GLY A 239 14.21 -19.71 6.49
CA GLY A 239 13.58 -18.45 6.86
C GLY A 239 12.52 -18.59 7.96
N ARG A 240 11.80 -19.73 7.98
CA ARG A 240 10.82 -20.11 9.03
C ARG A 240 11.38 -20.10 10.45
N VAL A 241 12.70 -20.28 10.58
CA VAL A 241 13.38 -20.31 11.87
C VAL A 241 14.57 -19.35 11.93
N THR A 242 14.61 -18.34 11.06
CA THR A 242 15.74 -17.43 10.98
C THR A 242 15.41 -16.04 11.44
N TYR A 243 16.10 -15.61 12.51
CA TYR A 243 16.26 -14.19 12.82
C TYR A 243 17.50 -13.68 12.10
N ARG A 244 17.32 -12.73 11.19
CA ARG A 244 18.41 -12.12 10.40
C ARG A 244 19.20 -11.13 11.25
N GLU A 245 20.48 -11.02 10.94
CA GLU A 245 21.31 -9.95 11.50
C GLU A 245 20.73 -8.57 11.15
N TRP A 246 20.75 -7.66 12.12
CA TRP A 246 20.19 -6.34 11.95
C TRP A 246 21.28 -5.28 12.03
N VAL A 247 21.74 -4.82 10.87
CA VAL A 247 22.80 -3.82 10.77
C VAL A 247 22.37 -2.53 11.47
N GLU A 248 23.32 -1.87 12.12
CA GLU A 248 23.09 -0.66 12.90
C GLU A 248 22.93 0.58 12.00
N THR A 249 22.06 1.50 12.41
CA THR A 249 21.95 2.83 11.79
C THR A 249 23.22 3.63 12.06
N ARG A 250 23.52 4.62 11.23
CA ARG A 250 24.74 5.44 11.42
C ARG A 250 24.71 6.27 12.69
N THR A 251 23.52 6.66 13.12
CA THR A 251 23.30 7.50 14.29
C THR A 251 22.12 6.99 15.11
N LEU A 252 22.13 7.34 16.39
CA LEU A 252 21.01 7.19 17.29
C LEU A 252 20.32 8.55 17.45
N ALA A 253 19.01 8.54 17.71
CA ALA A 253 18.24 9.75 17.94
C ALA A 253 18.73 10.50 19.19
N GLU A 254 18.53 11.82 19.23
CA GLU A 254 18.89 12.62 20.40
C GLU A 254 18.17 12.09 21.66
N GLY A 255 18.94 11.75 22.69
CA GLY A 255 18.41 11.20 23.94
C GLY A 255 18.30 9.67 23.99
N SER A 256 18.62 8.97 22.90
CA SER A 256 18.64 7.50 22.86
C SER A 256 19.68 6.89 23.79
N GLU A 257 19.35 5.74 24.36
CA GLU A 257 20.32 4.80 24.92
C GLU A 257 21.06 4.05 23.80
N ASP A 258 22.21 3.44 24.12
CA ASP A 258 22.91 2.56 23.17
C ASP A 258 22.05 1.33 22.80
N ARG A 259 22.31 0.71 21.64
CA ARG A 259 21.70 -0.56 21.24
C ARG A 259 21.93 -1.69 22.28
N PRO A 260 21.15 -2.79 22.25
CA PRO A 260 21.38 -3.95 23.11
C PRO A 260 22.77 -4.56 22.87
N GLU A 261 23.55 -4.73 23.95
CA GLU A 261 24.91 -5.30 23.87
C GLU A 261 24.91 -6.84 23.87
N GLN A 262 26.10 -7.43 23.65
CA GLN A 262 26.32 -8.86 23.75
C GLN A 262 25.97 -9.40 25.15
N ASN A 263 25.30 -10.55 25.21
CA ASN A 263 24.74 -11.17 26.42
C ASN A 263 23.59 -10.38 27.09
N SER A 264 23.01 -9.39 26.41
CA SER A 264 21.77 -8.75 26.85
C SER A 264 20.57 -9.72 26.79
N ALA A 265 19.44 -9.31 27.35
CA ALA A 265 18.19 -10.07 27.23
C ALA A 265 17.76 -10.26 25.76
N TRP A 266 18.08 -9.29 24.89
CA TRP A 266 17.84 -9.36 23.46
C TRP A 266 18.68 -10.46 22.79
N ASP A 267 20.00 -10.44 22.97
CA ASP A 267 20.92 -11.44 22.42
C ASP A 267 20.62 -12.84 22.97
N ALA A 268 20.21 -12.94 24.24
CA ALA A 268 19.78 -14.21 24.81
C ALA A 268 18.52 -14.78 24.11
N LYS A 269 17.63 -13.91 23.62
CA LYS A 269 16.34 -14.29 23.03
C LYS A 269 16.41 -14.52 21.52
N TYR A 270 17.00 -13.58 20.78
CA TYR A 270 17.03 -13.58 19.32
C TYR A 270 18.38 -14.02 18.77
N GLY A 271 19.44 -13.78 19.55
CA GLY A 271 20.80 -14.01 19.14
C GLY A 271 21.45 -12.79 18.50
N SER A 272 22.56 -13.05 17.84
CA SER A 272 23.42 -12.04 17.23
C SER A 272 24.27 -12.67 16.13
N ALA A 273 24.93 -11.84 15.34
CA ALA A 273 25.79 -12.22 14.24
C ALA A 273 27.00 -11.30 14.14
N THR A 274 27.96 -11.65 13.28
CA THR A 274 28.94 -10.71 12.75
C THR A 274 28.64 -10.46 11.28
N ARG A 275 28.47 -9.19 10.92
CA ARG A 275 28.28 -8.73 9.54
C ARG A 275 29.30 -7.63 9.25
N ASP A 276 30.00 -7.77 8.12
CA ASP A 276 31.09 -6.86 7.70
C ASP A 276 32.19 -6.61 8.74
N GLY A 277 32.39 -7.57 9.66
CA GLY A 277 33.38 -7.49 10.73
C GLY A 277 32.86 -6.84 12.01
N ASN A 278 31.62 -6.36 12.02
CA ASN A 278 30.96 -5.76 13.18
C ASN A 278 29.95 -6.73 13.79
N TRP A 279 29.81 -6.68 15.12
CA TRP A 279 28.79 -7.45 15.83
C TRP A 279 27.43 -6.77 15.68
N ALA A 280 26.40 -7.53 15.36
CA ALA A 280 25.03 -7.06 15.21
C ALA A 280 24.07 -7.96 15.99
N VAL A 281 23.05 -7.36 16.61
CA VAL A 281 21.92 -8.13 17.16
C VAL A 281 21.09 -8.71 16.02
N ASN A 282 20.40 -9.83 16.25
CA ASN A 282 19.41 -10.29 15.29
C ASN A 282 18.09 -9.51 15.44
N TYR A 283 17.40 -9.31 14.32
CA TYR A 283 16.08 -8.71 14.23
C TYR A 283 15.04 -9.58 14.97
N PRO A 284 14.03 -9.00 15.63
CA PRO A 284 13.12 -9.75 16.50
C PRO A 284 12.00 -10.49 15.74
N VAL A 285 11.94 -10.34 14.42
CA VAL A 285 10.98 -10.95 13.51
C VAL A 285 11.73 -11.91 12.59
N THR A 286 11.22 -13.14 12.42
CA THR A 286 11.82 -14.08 11.44
C THR A 286 11.42 -13.73 10.01
N GLU A 287 12.12 -14.25 9.02
CA GLU A 287 11.79 -14.04 7.59
C GLU A 287 10.36 -14.50 7.25
N ASP A 288 9.92 -15.66 7.77
CA ASP A 288 8.52 -16.15 7.64
C ASP A 288 7.50 -15.22 8.30
N GLU A 289 7.87 -14.59 9.42
CA GLU A 289 7.00 -13.63 10.10
C GLU A 289 6.97 -12.32 9.29
N ALA A 290 8.12 -11.87 8.77
CA ALA A 290 8.26 -10.65 7.98
C ALA A 290 7.41 -10.71 6.71
N GLN A 291 7.57 -11.74 5.87
CA GLN A 291 6.80 -11.85 4.62
C GLN A 291 5.30 -11.91 4.87
N ARG A 292 4.88 -12.68 5.89
CA ARG A 292 3.46 -12.80 6.24
C ARG A 292 2.88 -11.47 6.72
N PHE A 293 3.55 -10.77 7.64
CA PHE A 293 3.07 -9.47 8.13
C PHE A 293 3.11 -8.40 7.04
N ASN A 294 4.10 -8.44 6.14
CA ASN A 294 4.17 -7.54 5.02
C ASN A 294 2.93 -7.68 4.12
N ASN A 295 2.65 -8.91 3.66
CA ASN A 295 1.49 -9.18 2.83
C ASN A 295 0.16 -8.87 3.55
N GLU A 296 0.05 -9.14 4.86
CA GLU A 296 -1.13 -8.79 5.66
C GLU A 296 -1.36 -7.26 5.72
N ILE A 297 -0.30 -6.46 5.81
CA ILE A 297 -0.37 -4.99 5.85
C ILE A 297 -0.63 -4.41 4.46
N ILE A 298 0.01 -4.95 3.43
CA ILE A 298 -0.21 -4.59 2.03
C ILE A 298 -1.68 -4.84 1.65
N ALA A 299 -2.23 -6.00 2.00
CA ALA A 299 -3.64 -6.31 1.73
C ALA A 299 -4.62 -5.32 2.40
N GLN A 300 -4.23 -4.71 3.53
CA GLN A 300 -5.05 -3.69 4.20
C GLN A 300 -5.04 -2.33 3.48
N GLN A 301 -4.08 -2.12 2.56
CA GLN A 301 -4.00 -0.90 1.76
C GLN A 301 -4.83 -0.98 0.48
N ASP A 302 -5.34 -2.17 0.13
CA ASP A 302 -6.16 -2.41 -1.07
C ASP A 302 -5.50 -1.89 -2.39
N PRO A 303 -4.24 -2.29 -2.68
CA PRO A 303 -3.54 -1.76 -3.84
C PRO A 303 -4.08 -2.32 -5.16
N ASP A 304 -3.97 -1.53 -6.22
CA ASP A 304 -4.36 -1.92 -7.57
C ASP A 304 -3.34 -2.86 -8.23
N LEU A 305 -2.06 -2.72 -7.85
CA LEU A 305 -0.95 -3.43 -8.49
C LEU A 305 0.23 -3.64 -7.54
N LEU A 306 0.87 -4.80 -7.62
CA LEU A 306 2.15 -5.07 -6.97
C LEU A 306 3.30 -5.07 -7.96
N LEU A 307 4.39 -4.37 -7.64
CA LEU A 307 5.67 -4.45 -8.33
C LEU A 307 6.66 -5.23 -7.48
N ILE A 308 7.12 -6.39 -7.98
CA ILE A 308 8.08 -7.25 -7.29
C ILE A 308 9.39 -7.28 -8.10
N ALA A 309 10.36 -6.46 -7.70
CA ALA A 309 11.54 -6.18 -8.51
C ALA A 309 12.66 -7.24 -8.39
N GLY A 310 12.31 -8.51 -8.61
CA GLY A 310 13.26 -9.63 -8.67
C GLY A 310 13.55 -10.27 -7.32
N ASP A 311 14.28 -11.38 -7.37
CA ASP A 311 14.54 -12.28 -6.25
C ASP A 311 13.22 -12.70 -5.58
N LEU A 312 12.47 -13.50 -6.35
CA LEU A 312 11.21 -14.06 -5.87
C LEU A 312 11.49 -15.23 -4.94
N THR A 313 12.47 -16.07 -5.30
CA THR A 313 12.78 -17.27 -4.51
C THR A 313 14.28 -17.51 -4.41
N GLU A 314 14.78 -17.96 -3.26
CA GLU A 314 16.23 -17.96 -2.94
C GLU A 314 16.99 -18.95 -3.82
N ARG A 315 16.27 -19.90 -4.42
CA ARG A 315 16.83 -20.87 -5.35
C ARG A 315 15.75 -21.27 -6.33
N SER A 316 15.48 -20.41 -7.30
CA SER A 316 14.43 -20.61 -8.31
C SER A 316 14.63 -21.86 -9.17
N SER A 317 15.84 -22.45 -9.17
CA SER A 317 16.10 -23.77 -9.75
C SER A 317 15.56 -24.96 -8.94
N TRP A 318 14.95 -24.75 -7.77
CA TRP A 318 14.41 -25.80 -6.89
C TRP A 318 12.91 -25.57 -6.64
N GLN A 319 12.11 -26.64 -6.70
CA GLN A 319 10.66 -26.53 -6.52
C GLN A 319 10.29 -26.18 -5.07
N THR A 320 11.08 -26.59 -4.07
CA THR A 320 10.80 -26.24 -2.67
C THR A 320 10.82 -24.74 -2.39
N HIS A 321 11.53 -23.95 -3.20
CA HIS A 321 11.59 -22.49 -3.03
C HIS A 321 10.35 -21.81 -3.62
N TRP A 322 9.85 -22.30 -4.76
CA TRP A 322 8.54 -21.90 -5.29
C TRP A 322 7.39 -22.30 -4.37
N ASP A 323 7.44 -23.50 -3.77
CA ASP A 323 6.45 -23.90 -2.76
C ASP A 323 6.45 -22.97 -1.54
N GLU A 324 7.63 -22.46 -1.17
CA GLU A 324 7.79 -21.52 -0.06
C GLU A 324 7.30 -20.13 -0.43
N TRP A 325 7.58 -19.62 -1.63
CA TRP A 325 7.04 -18.34 -2.08
C TRP A 325 5.50 -18.37 -2.14
N PHE A 326 4.93 -19.37 -2.82
CA PHE A 326 3.48 -19.51 -2.92
C PHE A 326 2.78 -19.71 -1.57
N ARG A 327 3.48 -20.18 -0.53
CA ARG A 327 2.94 -20.29 0.84
C ARG A 327 2.41 -18.94 1.35
N TYR A 328 3.05 -17.83 1.01
CA TYR A 328 2.70 -16.48 1.49
C TYR A 328 1.84 -15.67 0.52
N PHE A 329 1.95 -15.93 -0.78
CA PHE A 329 1.30 -15.13 -1.81
C PHE A 329 -0.04 -15.71 -2.30
N ALA A 330 -0.17 -17.04 -2.31
CA ALA A 330 -1.38 -17.75 -2.74
C ALA A 330 -1.51 -19.10 -2.02
N GLY A 331 -1.32 -19.09 -0.70
CA GLY A 331 -1.08 -20.29 0.11
C GLY A 331 -1.80 -20.28 1.45
N ASP A 332 -1.37 -21.16 2.35
CA ASP A 332 -1.94 -21.30 3.70
C ASP A 332 -1.47 -20.23 4.70
N GLN A 333 -0.52 -19.35 4.33
CA GLN A 333 -0.09 -18.22 5.16
C GLN A 333 -0.51 -16.85 4.63
N GLY A 334 -1.01 -16.77 3.39
CA GLY A 334 -1.49 -15.52 2.81
C GLY A 334 -2.05 -15.74 1.41
N GLN A 335 -2.99 -14.86 1.00
CA GLN A 335 -3.70 -14.95 -0.28
C GLN A 335 -3.70 -13.62 -1.05
N LEU A 336 -2.65 -12.79 -0.88
CA LEU A 336 -2.60 -11.45 -1.47
C LEU A 336 -2.86 -11.45 -2.99
N LEU A 337 -2.33 -12.43 -3.72
CA LEU A 337 -2.44 -12.48 -5.18
C LEU A 337 -3.79 -13.00 -5.69
N GLU A 338 -4.72 -13.40 -4.81
CA GLU A 338 -6.06 -13.85 -5.24
C GLU A 338 -6.89 -12.70 -5.82
N SER A 339 -6.61 -11.47 -5.39
CA SER A 339 -7.35 -10.26 -5.77
C SER A 339 -6.47 -9.13 -6.31
N VAL A 340 -5.17 -9.10 -5.97
CA VAL A 340 -4.24 -8.07 -6.49
C VAL A 340 -3.26 -8.69 -7.49
N PRO A 341 -3.23 -8.22 -8.75
CA PRO A 341 -2.25 -8.71 -9.72
C PRO A 341 -0.83 -8.20 -9.41
N SER A 342 0.17 -8.96 -9.82
CA SER A 342 1.59 -8.59 -9.68
C SER A 342 2.32 -8.51 -11.03
N VAL A 343 3.29 -7.62 -11.09
CA VAL A 343 4.28 -7.49 -12.19
C VAL A 343 5.64 -7.72 -11.59
N THR A 344 6.39 -8.68 -12.13
CA THR A 344 7.65 -9.13 -11.52
C THR A 344 8.81 -8.94 -12.48
N SER A 345 10.03 -8.77 -11.97
CA SER A 345 11.26 -8.80 -12.79
C SER A 345 12.09 -10.03 -12.44
N LEU A 346 13.08 -10.37 -13.27
CA LEU A 346 14.06 -11.41 -12.97
C LEU A 346 15.19 -10.82 -12.11
N GLY A 347 15.46 -11.46 -10.97
CA GLY A 347 16.64 -11.18 -10.15
C GLY A 347 17.75 -12.20 -10.31
N ASN A 348 18.85 -12.01 -9.58
CA ASN A 348 19.94 -12.98 -9.59
C ASN A 348 19.47 -14.34 -9.08
N HIS A 349 18.59 -14.44 -8.09
CA HIS A 349 18.13 -15.75 -7.63
C HIS A 349 17.28 -16.52 -8.66
N GLU A 350 16.88 -15.88 -9.76
CA GLU A 350 16.28 -16.52 -10.93
C GLU A 350 17.29 -17.02 -11.97
N VAL A 351 18.60 -16.74 -11.83
CA VAL A 351 19.65 -17.23 -12.76
C VAL A 351 21.04 -17.52 -12.15
N TYR A 352 21.48 -16.76 -11.16
CA TYR A 352 22.84 -16.70 -10.62
C TYR A 352 23.21 -17.85 -9.68
N GLY A 353 24.49 -18.22 -9.63
CA GLY A 353 25.04 -19.09 -8.57
C GLY A 353 24.62 -20.57 -8.65
N TYR A 354 23.95 -20.99 -9.73
CA TYR A 354 23.40 -22.34 -9.84
C TYR A 354 24.13 -23.28 -10.78
N CYS A 355 25.21 -22.88 -11.46
CA CYS A 355 25.99 -23.86 -12.23
C CYS A 355 26.43 -25.01 -11.30
N ALA A 356 26.02 -26.23 -11.64
CA ALA A 356 26.40 -27.42 -10.88
C ALA A 356 27.91 -27.67 -10.96
N SER A 357 28.54 -27.25 -12.05
CA SER A 357 29.98 -27.20 -12.23
C SER A 357 30.35 -26.25 -13.37
N ALA A 358 31.65 -26.03 -13.62
CA ALA A 358 32.10 -25.27 -14.79
C ALA A 358 31.63 -25.86 -16.14
N ASP A 359 31.38 -27.18 -16.16
CA ASP A 359 30.95 -27.96 -17.32
C ASP A 359 29.43 -28.21 -17.36
N ASP A 360 28.66 -27.71 -16.37
CA ASP A 360 27.21 -27.89 -16.29
C ASP A 360 26.56 -26.68 -15.62
N CYS A 361 25.95 -25.83 -16.44
CA CYS A 361 25.18 -24.66 -16.03
C CYS A 361 23.67 -24.83 -16.25
N THR A 362 23.19 -26.05 -16.51
CA THR A 362 21.75 -26.31 -16.71
C THR A 362 20.82 -25.79 -15.60
N PRO A 363 21.22 -25.71 -14.31
CA PRO A 363 20.32 -25.17 -13.29
C PRO A 363 20.02 -23.66 -13.44
N VAL A 364 20.87 -22.89 -14.13
CA VAL A 364 20.60 -21.49 -14.50
C VAL A 364 19.35 -21.43 -15.39
N MET A 365 19.31 -22.23 -16.46
CA MET A 365 18.16 -22.32 -17.35
C MET A 365 16.94 -22.92 -16.65
N ARG A 366 17.16 -23.88 -15.73
CA ARG A 366 16.07 -24.46 -14.93
C ARG A 366 15.38 -23.39 -14.08
N ALA A 367 16.14 -22.45 -13.52
CA ALA A 367 15.58 -21.36 -12.73
C ALA A 367 14.69 -20.44 -13.58
N ARG A 368 15.15 -20.01 -14.77
CA ARG A 368 14.31 -19.25 -15.73
C ARG A 368 13.08 -20.03 -16.19
N ALA A 369 13.24 -21.32 -16.50
CA ALA A 369 12.11 -22.15 -16.87
C ALA A 369 11.08 -22.28 -15.74
N ALA A 370 11.53 -22.33 -14.48
CA ALA A 370 10.63 -22.37 -13.33
C ALA A 370 9.91 -21.03 -13.13
N TYR A 371 10.60 -19.90 -13.31
CA TYR A 371 9.97 -18.57 -13.35
C TYR A 371 8.88 -18.52 -14.44
N ASN A 372 9.18 -18.94 -15.67
CA ASN A 372 8.20 -18.98 -16.77
C ASN A 372 7.05 -19.98 -16.54
N GLN A 373 7.22 -20.95 -15.65
CA GLN A 373 6.10 -21.78 -15.20
C GLN A 373 5.26 -21.06 -14.14
N ALA A 374 5.88 -20.36 -13.19
CA ALA A 374 5.16 -19.72 -12.10
C ALA A 374 4.48 -18.40 -12.49
N ILE A 375 5.10 -17.63 -13.40
CA ILE A 375 4.71 -16.27 -13.75
C ILE A 375 4.28 -16.24 -15.21
N ASP A 376 3.12 -15.63 -15.49
CA ASP A 376 2.69 -15.34 -16.86
C ASP A 376 2.72 -13.83 -17.07
N THR A 377 3.36 -13.39 -18.15
CA THR A 377 3.49 -11.96 -18.48
C THR A 377 2.88 -11.70 -19.87
N HIS A 378 2.76 -10.44 -20.28
CA HIS A 378 2.44 -10.13 -21.69
C HIS A 378 3.58 -10.48 -22.66
N GLY A 379 4.66 -11.02 -22.11
CA GLY A 379 5.91 -11.29 -22.77
C GLY A 379 6.58 -10.03 -23.28
N SER A 380 7.66 -10.25 -24.01
CA SER A 380 8.20 -9.21 -24.88
C SER A 380 7.63 -9.39 -26.28
N SER A 381 7.63 -8.33 -27.08
CA SER A 381 7.35 -8.46 -28.53
C SER A 381 8.46 -9.24 -29.27
N ASN A 382 9.47 -9.74 -28.54
CA ASN A 382 10.46 -10.69 -28.99
C ASN A 382 10.21 -12.09 -28.38
N GLU A 383 9.72 -13.00 -29.21
CA GLU A 383 9.44 -14.39 -28.83
C GLU A 383 10.68 -15.16 -28.32
N HIS A 384 11.90 -14.72 -28.64
CA HIS A 384 13.13 -15.40 -28.21
C HIS A 384 13.46 -15.19 -26.74
N SER A 385 13.07 -14.06 -26.15
CA SER A 385 13.44 -13.71 -24.76
C SER A 385 12.59 -14.43 -23.72
N LEU A 386 11.58 -15.22 -24.13
CA LEU A 386 10.72 -16.03 -23.25
C LEU A 386 10.31 -15.29 -21.96
N ASP A 387 9.70 -14.12 -22.13
CA ASP A 387 9.12 -13.31 -21.05
C ASP A 387 10.10 -12.67 -20.06
N ALA A 388 11.41 -12.67 -20.37
CA ALA A 388 12.45 -12.05 -19.55
C ALA A 388 12.22 -10.58 -19.19
N TYR A 389 11.60 -9.84 -20.11
CA TYR A 389 11.26 -8.44 -19.98
C TYR A 389 9.90 -8.21 -20.64
N HIS A 390 9.11 -7.30 -20.10
CA HIS A 390 7.71 -7.12 -20.52
C HIS A 390 7.17 -5.77 -20.08
N ARG A 391 5.97 -5.44 -20.55
CA ARG A 391 5.27 -4.18 -20.26
C ARG A 391 3.85 -4.45 -19.80
N VAL A 392 3.37 -3.63 -18.87
CA VAL A 392 1.96 -3.56 -18.45
C VAL A 392 1.51 -2.10 -18.52
N ASP A 393 0.35 -1.85 -19.10
CA ASP A 393 -0.30 -0.53 -19.12
C ASP A 393 -1.49 -0.52 -18.15
N TYR A 394 -1.51 0.42 -17.20
CA TYR A 394 -2.61 0.70 -16.28
C TYR A 394 -3.11 2.11 -16.57
N GLY A 395 -4.05 2.27 -17.52
CA GLY A 395 -4.57 3.59 -17.87
C GLY A 395 -3.46 4.61 -18.21
N PRO A 396 -3.34 5.73 -17.45
CA PRO A 396 -2.30 6.74 -17.66
C PRO A 396 -0.89 6.27 -17.27
N VAL A 397 -0.71 5.07 -16.72
CA VAL A 397 0.59 4.59 -16.21
C VAL A 397 1.08 3.42 -17.06
N THR A 398 2.38 3.40 -17.35
CA THR A 398 3.08 2.26 -17.95
C THR A 398 4.14 1.76 -16.98
N VAL A 399 4.16 0.44 -16.76
CA VAL A 399 5.22 -0.26 -16.04
C VAL A 399 6.02 -1.10 -17.03
N ILE A 400 7.34 -0.90 -17.08
CA ILE A 400 8.27 -1.69 -17.91
C ILE A 400 9.19 -2.50 -17.00
N SER A 401 9.17 -3.82 -17.15
CA SER A 401 10.07 -4.71 -16.41
C SER A 401 11.20 -5.21 -17.31
N LEU A 402 12.44 -5.12 -16.82
CA LEU A 402 13.65 -5.50 -17.53
C LEU A 402 14.39 -6.65 -16.86
N ASP A 403 15.07 -7.45 -17.67
CA ASP A 403 16.00 -8.47 -17.21
C ASP A 403 17.40 -7.85 -17.07
N SER A 404 17.81 -7.68 -15.81
CA SER A 404 19.12 -7.14 -15.44
C SER A 404 20.22 -8.19 -15.37
N THR A 405 19.94 -9.47 -15.67
CA THR A 405 20.81 -10.60 -15.32
C THR A 405 21.80 -10.99 -16.42
N ASN A 406 22.40 -10.00 -17.07
CA ASN A 406 23.31 -10.22 -18.19
C ASN A 406 24.43 -11.20 -17.81
N GLY A 407 24.83 -12.06 -18.75
CA GLY A 407 25.78 -13.14 -18.50
C GLY A 407 27.02 -13.01 -19.36
N THR A 408 27.66 -11.86 -19.42
CA THR A 408 28.86 -11.67 -20.26
C THR A 408 30.09 -12.37 -19.65
N ASP A 409 31.29 -12.09 -20.16
CA ASP A 409 32.53 -12.71 -19.70
C ASP A 409 33.28 -11.87 -18.66
N GLN A 410 32.71 -10.77 -18.16
CA GLN A 410 33.39 -9.92 -17.18
C GLN A 410 33.55 -10.63 -15.84
N ASN A 411 34.80 -10.84 -15.46
CA ASN A 411 35.16 -11.40 -14.18
C ASN A 411 36.06 -10.42 -13.43
N PRO A 412 35.74 -10.07 -12.18
CA PRO A 412 36.55 -9.16 -11.40
C PRO A 412 38.00 -9.61 -11.17
N ASN A 413 38.25 -10.93 -11.23
CA ASN A 413 39.50 -11.55 -10.82
C ASN A 413 40.46 -11.83 -11.97
N ASP A 414 40.13 -11.47 -13.20
CA ASP A 414 40.99 -11.72 -14.37
C ASP A 414 41.17 -10.51 -15.30
N GLU A 415 41.54 -10.75 -16.56
CA GLU A 415 41.85 -9.71 -17.54
C GLU A 415 40.61 -9.06 -18.19
N THR A 416 39.43 -9.62 -17.99
CA THR A 416 38.14 -9.11 -18.49
C THR A 416 37.51 -8.07 -17.56
N ARG A 417 38.03 -7.91 -16.33
CA ARG A 417 37.53 -6.95 -15.36
C ARG A 417 37.50 -5.51 -15.89
N PRO A 418 36.51 -4.69 -15.47
CA PRO A 418 36.50 -3.25 -15.75
C PRO A 418 37.74 -2.53 -15.20
N PRO A 419 38.04 -1.29 -15.65
CA PRO A 419 39.09 -0.46 -15.06
C PRO A 419 38.90 -0.30 -13.54
N LEU A 420 40.02 -0.25 -12.80
CA LEU A 420 39.99 -0.07 -11.34
C LEU A 420 39.34 1.27 -10.99
N MET A 421 38.53 1.28 -9.93
CA MET A 421 37.94 2.46 -9.34
C MET A 421 38.32 2.61 -7.87
N SER A 422 38.38 3.86 -7.41
CA SER A 422 38.72 4.26 -6.04
C SER A 422 37.79 5.39 -5.61
N GLY A 423 37.41 5.44 -4.34
CA GLY A 423 36.57 6.51 -3.78
C GLY A 423 35.08 6.30 -4.03
N ASP A 424 34.35 7.41 -4.17
CA ASP A 424 32.94 7.44 -4.55
C ASP A 424 32.76 7.52 -6.07
N ASP A 425 31.52 7.63 -6.53
CA ASP A 425 31.17 7.66 -7.95
C ASP A 425 31.16 9.05 -8.61
N SER A 426 31.68 10.10 -7.96
CA SER A 426 31.74 11.46 -8.56
C SER A 426 32.47 11.51 -9.92
N ASP A 427 33.52 10.69 -10.08
CA ASP A 427 34.39 10.65 -11.27
C ASP A 427 34.25 9.33 -12.05
N ILE A 428 33.15 8.58 -11.85
CA ILE A 428 32.95 7.28 -12.52
C ILE A 428 32.87 7.45 -14.04
N THR A 429 33.50 6.54 -14.78
CA THR A 429 33.47 6.51 -16.25
C THR A 429 32.58 5.39 -16.78
N PRO A 430 32.01 5.50 -18.00
CA PRO A 430 31.22 4.44 -18.60
C PRO A 430 31.95 3.10 -18.70
N GLU A 431 33.28 3.09 -18.91
CA GLU A 431 34.05 1.85 -18.90
C GLU A 431 34.12 1.20 -17.50
N GLN A 432 34.03 1.99 -16.44
CA GLN A 432 34.03 1.51 -15.05
C GLN A 432 32.67 0.99 -14.59
N TYR A 433 31.56 1.35 -15.24
CA TYR A 433 30.24 0.77 -14.96
C TYR A 433 30.28 -0.76 -15.04
N GLY A 434 31.08 -1.29 -15.98
CA GLY A 434 31.02 -2.68 -16.37
C GLY A 434 29.86 -2.94 -17.31
N THR A 435 29.79 -4.16 -17.83
CA THR A 435 28.72 -4.61 -18.73
C THR A 435 27.96 -5.79 -18.18
N ASP A 436 28.37 -6.29 -17.01
CA ASP A 436 27.87 -7.51 -16.39
C ASP A 436 27.51 -7.26 -14.94
N THR A 437 26.30 -7.67 -14.59
CA THR A 437 25.77 -7.58 -13.24
C THR A 437 26.11 -8.82 -12.43
N GLN A 438 26.76 -9.84 -13.01
CA GLN A 438 27.19 -11.03 -12.29
C GLN A 438 28.49 -11.66 -12.85
N ASN A 439 28.98 -12.73 -12.23
CA ASN A 439 30.14 -13.49 -12.74
C ASN A 439 30.05 -15.03 -12.56
N ALA A 440 28.87 -15.57 -12.22
CA ALA A 440 28.69 -16.99 -11.92
C ALA A 440 28.60 -17.85 -13.18
N PHE A 441 28.07 -17.30 -14.27
CA PHE A 441 28.04 -17.96 -15.57
C PHE A 441 28.36 -16.98 -16.68
N THR A 442 28.80 -17.53 -17.81
CA THR A 442 29.11 -16.79 -19.04
C THR A 442 28.10 -17.14 -20.13
N ARG A 443 28.00 -16.27 -21.12
CA ARG A 443 27.14 -16.43 -22.28
C ARG A 443 27.45 -17.73 -23.01
N ASP A 444 28.73 -18.06 -23.16
CA ASP A 444 29.20 -19.30 -23.79
C ASP A 444 28.75 -20.54 -23.01
N GLN A 445 28.77 -20.50 -21.67
CA GLN A 445 28.25 -21.59 -20.84
C GLN A 445 26.73 -21.71 -21.00
N TYR A 446 26.03 -20.58 -21.05
CA TYR A 446 24.59 -20.55 -21.25
C TYR A 446 24.21 -21.16 -22.60
N GLU A 447 24.82 -20.70 -23.69
CA GLU A 447 24.59 -21.19 -25.05
C GLU A 447 24.94 -22.66 -25.24
N ARG A 448 25.98 -23.15 -24.55
CA ARG A 448 26.36 -24.56 -24.60
C ARG A 448 25.29 -25.47 -23.99
N ASP A 449 24.71 -25.07 -22.86
CA ASP A 449 23.87 -25.95 -22.04
C ASP A 449 22.37 -25.73 -22.27
N PHE A 450 21.95 -24.60 -22.86
CA PHE A 450 20.53 -24.32 -23.15
C PHE A 450 19.84 -25.42 -23.99
N PRO A 451 20.47 -25.99 -25.04
CA PRO A 451 19.88 -27.13 -25.75
C PRO A 451 19.61 -28.36 -24.87
N LEU A 452 20.37 -28.54 -23.78
CA LEU A 452 20.12 -29.62 -22.80
C LEU A 452 18.86 -29.33 -21.99
N ALA A 453 18.66 -28.08 -21.56
CA ALA A 453 17.46 -27.66 -20.86
C ALA A 453 16.19 -27.83 -21.71
N VAL A 454 16.28 -27.57 -23.01
CA VAL A 454 15.19 -27.85 -23.97
C VAL A 454 14.94 -29.36 -24.11
N ASP A 455 16.00 -30.17 -24.18
CA ASP A 455 15.89 -31.64 -24.25
C ASP A 455 15.25 -32.25 -22.98
N GLU A 456 15.44 -31.63 -21.81
CA GLU A 456 14.76 -31.99 -20.55
C GLU A 456 13.27 -31.62 -20.54
N GLY A 457 12.81 -30.83 -21.52
CA GLY A 457 11.41 -30.45 -21.67
C GLY A 457 10.97 -29.29 -20.77
N TRP A 458 11.92 -28.54 -20.19
CA TRP A 458 11.61 -27.40 -19.31
C TRP A 458 11.00 -26.22 -20.06
N PHE A 459 11.36 -26.05 -21.34
CA PHE A 459 10.84 -25.01 -22.24
C PHE A 459 9.91 -25.61 -23.30
N PRO A 460 8.62 -25.84 -22.98
CA PRO A 460 7.70 -26.47 -23.92
C PRO A 460 7.52 -25.61 -25.18
N GLY A 461 7.67 -26.22 -26.35
CA GLY A 461 7.47 -25.55 -27.64
C GLY A 461 8.70 -24.82 -28.19
N VAL A 462 9.75 -24.63 -27.39
CA VAL A 462 11.02 -24.04 -27.85
C VAL A 462 11.83 -25.07 -28.64
N ASN A 463 12.43 -24.66 -29.75
CA ASN A 463 13.33 -25.53 -30.50
C ASN A 463 14.75 -25.36 -29.97
N ARG A 464 15.44 -26.48 -29.72
CA ARG A 464 16.83 -26.48 -29.19
C ARG A 464 17.86 -25.75 -30.06
N GLU A 465 17.52 -25.47 -31.32
CA GLU A 465 18.35 -24.74 -32.28
C GLU A 465 18.01 -23.24 -32.34
N ASP A 466 17.00 -22.79 -31.59
CA ASP A 466 16.65 -21.37 -31.48
C ASP A 466 17.75 -20.62 -30.69
N PRO A 467 17.85 -19.29 -30.87
CA PRO A 467 18.67 -18.45 -30.00
C PRO A 467 18.30 -18.64 -28.53
N VAL A 468 19.27 -18.49 -27.64
CA VAL A 468 19.03 -18.59 -26.19
C VAL A 468 18.19 -17.41 -25.67
N ASP A 469 17.44 -17.67 -24.61
CA ASP A 469 16.47 -16.76 -24.00
C ASP A 469 17.08 -15.68 -23.08
N GLN A 470 18.36 -15.81 -22.74
CA GLN A 470 19.06 -14.81 -21.92
C GLN A 470 19.24 -13.50 -22.71
N PRO A 471 18.70 -12.36 -22.27
CA PRO A 471 18.90 -11.09 -22.95
C PRO A 471 20.18 -10.38 -22.49
N ASN A 472 20.55 -9.36 -23.24
CA ASN A 472 21.55 -8.35 -22.90
C ASN A 472 20.83 -7.00 -22.83
N PHE A 473 21.19 -6.12 -21.89
CA PHE A 473 20.60 -4.79 -21.72
C PHE A 473 21.46 -3.64 -22.30
N MET A 474 22.68 -3.92 -22.75
CA MET A 474 23.61 -2.89 -23.22
C MET A 474 23.08 -2.11 -24.43
N PRO A 475 23.49 -0.83 -24.64
CA PRO A 475 23.06 -0.03 -25.79
C PRO A 475 23.19 -0.75 -27.14
N GLY A 476 22.08 -0.78 -27.89
CA GLY A 476 21.98 -1.46 -29.18
C GLY A 476 21.73 -2.98 -29.11
N SER A 477 21.62 -3.56 -27.91
CA SER A 477 21.10 -4.91 -27.72
C SER A 477 19.60 -5.00 -28.06
N GLU A 478 19.08 -6.22 -28.17
CA GLU A 478 17.67 -6.44 -28.48
C GLU A 478 16.73 -5.91 -27.39
N GLN A 479 17.04 -6.14 -26.11
CA GLN A 479 16.26 -5.60 -25.00
C GLN A 479 16.32 -4.06 -24.98
N TYR A 480 17.49 -3.46 -25.22
CA TYR A 480 17.62 -2.00 -25.25
C TYR A 480 16.79 -1.36 -26.38
N VAL A 481 16.86 -1.93 -27.59
CA VAL A 481 16.06 -1.44 -28.74
C VAL A 481 14.56 -1.64 -28.48
N TRP A 482 14.18 -2.75 -27.84
CA TRP A 482 12.81 -2.97 -27.42
C TRP A 482 12.35 -1.92 -26.40
N LEU A 483 13.16 -1.68 -25.37
CA LEU A 483 12.91 -0.70 -24.31
C LEU A 483 12.74 0.71 -24.88
N GLU A 484 13.65 1.16 -25.73
CA GLU A 484 13.55 2.46 -26.44
C GLU A 484 12.21 2.57 -27.19
N GLY A 485 11.79 1.50 -27.88
CA GLY A 485 10.48 1.45 -28.54
C GLY A 485 9.29 1.52 -27.57
N GLN A 486 9.37 0.86 -26.42
CA GLN A 486 8.30 0.91 -25.40
C GLN A 486 8.19 2.29 -24.74
N LEU A 487 9.33 2.91 -24.41
CA LEU A 487 9.41 4.27 -23.86
C LEU A 487 8.82 5.28 -24.84
N GLN A 488 9.24 5.20 -26.11
CA GLN A 488 8.71 6.07 -27.17
C GLN A 488 7.19 5.90 -27.33
N GLU A 489 6.69 4.67 -27.29
CA GLU A 489 5.25 4.40 -27.40
C GLU A 489 4.48 4.93 -26.19
N ALA A 490 4.98 4.74 -24.98
CA ALA A 490 4.35 5.24 -23.76
C ALA A 490 4.27 6.77 -23.75
N ARG A 491 5.35 7.47 -24.13
CA ARG A 491 5.34 8.93 -24.30
C ARG A 491 4.37 9.39 -25.39
N ALA A 492 4.31 8.68 -26.52
CA ALA A 492 3.35 9.00 -27.58
C ALA A 492 1.88 8.84 -27.15
N LYS A 493 1.62 8.10 -26.06
CA LYS A 493 0.30 7.90 -25.44
C LYS A 493 0.04 8.82 -24.24
N GLY A 494 0.98 9.71 -23.87
CA GLY A 494 0.84 10.60 -22.71
C GLY A 494 0.78 9.85 -21.38
N GLN A 495 1.60 8.80 -21.23
CA GLN A 495 1.60 7.96 -20.02
C GLN A 495 2.78 8.28 -19.10
N THR A 496 2.56 8.25 -17.79
CA THR A 496 3.62 8.21 -16.77
C THR A 496 4.35 6.87 -16.86
N ILE A 497 5.69 6.91 -16.86
CA ILE A 497 6.52 5.71 -17.03
C ILE A 497 7.24 5.36 -15.73
N ILE A 498 7.02 4.12 -15.28
CA ILE A 498 7.78 3.48 -14.21
C ILE A 498 8.54 2.29 -14.80
N VAL A 499 9.80 2.14 -14.42
CA VAL A 499 10.64 1.01 -14.82
C VAL A 499 10.98 0.16 -13.59
N GLN A 500 11.10 -1.15 -13.76
CA GLN A 500 11.67 -2.02 -12.72
C GLN A 500 12.72 -2.98 -13.27
N TYR A 501 13.75 -3.23 -12.47
CA TYR A 501 14.75 -4.28 -12.67
C TYR A 501 15.44 -4.59 -11.34
N HIS A 502 16.07 -5.75 -11.22
CA HIS A 502 16.55 -6.19 -9.92
C HIS A 502 17.84 -5.52 -9.41
N HIS A 503 18.94 -5.54 -10.18
CA HIS A 503 20.24 -5.04 -9.70
C HIS A 503 20.27 -3.51 -9.58
N VAL A 504 20.33 -2.97 -8.36
CA VAL A 504 20.27 -1.52 -8.10
C VAL A 504 21.46 -0.74 -8.68
N ALA A 505 21.16 0.21 -9.57
CA ALA A 505 22.18 1.00 -10.27
C ALA A 505 22.93 1.99 -9.36
N TYR A 506 22.23 2.54 -8.36
CA TYR A 506 22.70 3.60 -7.47
C TYR A 506 22.44 3.21 -6.02
N SER A 507 23.44 2.67 -5.33
CA SER A 507 23.31 2.24 -3.93
C SER A 507 24.58 2.50 -3.11
N ASN A 508 24.41 2.72 -1.81
CA ASN A 508 25.49 2.77 -0.82
C ASN A 508 25.72 1.43 -0.10
N GLY A 509 24.92 0.41 -0.39
CA GLY A 509 25.06 -0.94 0.13
C GLY A 509 26.21 -1.72 -0.51
N THR A 510 26.26 -3.01 -0.20
CA THR A 510 27.36 -3.92 -0.57
C THR A 510 27.53 -4.07 -2.08
N HIS A 511 26.41 -4.03 -2.81
CA HIS A 511 26.29 -4.24 -4.26
C HIS A 511 26.29 -2.94 -5.09
N GLY A 512 26.35 -1.78 -4.44
CA GLY A 512 26.37 -0.49 -5.11
C GLY A 512 27.69 -0.11 -5.82
N THR A 513 28.81 -0.77 -5.51
CA THR A 513 30.12 -0.43 -6.11
C THR A 513 30.37 -1.13 -7.43
N THR A 514 31.32 -0.63 -8.23
CA THR A 514 31.76 -1.32 -9.46
C THR A 514 32.39 -2.69 -9.21
N MET A 515 32.35 -3.54 -10.23
CA MET A 515 32.97 -4.87 -10.23
C MET A 515 34.44 -4.83 -9.79
N ASN A 516 35.17 -3.77 -10.15
CA ASN A 516 36.59 -3.62 -9.84
C ASN A 516 36.88 -2.37 -8.98
N HIS A 517 36.29 -2.31 -7.79
CA HIS A 517 36.57 -1.26 -6.79
C HIS A 517 37.72 -1.64 -5.85
N GLU A 518 38.57 -0.67 -5.45
CA GLU A 518 39.78 -0.93 -4.65
C GLU A 518 39.52 -1.42 -3.23
N GLN A 519 38.38 -1.03 -2.65
CA GLN A 519 38.04 -1.33 -1.25
C GLN A 519 37.42 -2.72 -1.08
N ALA A 520 36.81 -3.24 -2.14
CA ALA A 520 36.36 -4.61 -2.29
C ALA A 520 35.71 -4.74 -3.66
N THR A 521 36.14 -5.74 -4.38
CA THR A 521 35.53 -6.20 -5.62
C THR A 521 34.17 -6.83 -5.34
N ASP A 522 33.15 -6.43 -6.11
CA ASP A 522 31.85 -7.10 -6.11
C ASP A 522 31.70 -8.02 -7.33
N ALA A 523 31.11 -9.19 -7.10
CA ALA A 523 30.77 -10.16 -8.11
C ALA A 523 29.40 -9.90 -8.74
N GLN A 524 28.53 -9.14 -8.07
CA GLN A 524 27.18 -8.83 -8.56
C GLN A 524 26.81 -7.34 -8.49
N PRO A 525 27.61 -6.44 -9.12
CA PRO A 525 27.39 -5.00 -9.00
C PRO A 525 26.17 -4.55 -9.83
N GLY A 526 25.43 -3.56 -9.33
CA GLY A 526 24.36 -2.94 -10.13
C GLY A 526 24.82 -1.79 -11.03
N THR A 527 26.07 -1.31 -10.90
CA THR A 527 26.61 -0.21 -11.74
C THR A 527 26.49 -0.39 -13.26
N PRO A 528 26.52 -1.60 -13.86
CA PRO A 528 26.29 -1.76 -15.30
C PRO A 528 24.92 -1.26 -15.78
N MET A 529 23.91 -1.26 -14.91
CA MET A 529 22.56 -0.79 -15.25
C MET A 529 22.53 0.71 -15.54
N ARG A 530 23.53 1.48 -15.10
CA ARG A 530 23.68 2.92 -15.41
C ARG A 530 23.84 3.20 -16.91
N HIS A 531 24.14 2.19 -17.73
CA HIS A 531 24.09 2.32 -19.19
C HIS A 531 22.69 2.63 -19.74
N LEU A 532 21.63 2.42 -18.95
CA LEU A 532 20.25 2.74 -19.31
C LEU A 532 19.83 4.17 -18.90
N GLN A 533 20.53 4.81 -17.97
CA GLN A 533 20.17 6.14 -17.47
C GLN A 533 19.95 7.17 -18.59
N PRO A 534 20.79 7.26 -19.64
CA PRO A 534 20.58 8.26 -20.70
C PRO A 534 19.24 8.14 -21.42
N ILE A 535 18.69 6.93 -21.59
CA ILE A 535 17.37 6.78 -22.24
C ILE A 535 16.23 6.94 -21.25
N PHE A 536 16.47 6.71 -19.96
CA PHE A 536 15.49 7.02 -18.94
C PHE A 536 15.27 8.53 -18.85
N GLU A 537 16.35 9.30 -18.92
CA GLU A 537 16.31 10.77 -19.04
C GLU A 537 15.61 11.21 -20.34
N GLU A 538 16.06 10.68 -21.50
CA GLU A 538 15.51 11.08 -22.83
C GLU A 538 13.99 10.88 -22.96
N TYR A 539 13.44 9.92 -22.21
CA TYR A 539 12.01 9.61 -22.20
C TYR A 539 11.39 9.85 -20.83
N ASP A 540 11.93 10.78 -20.04
CA ASP A 540 11.35 11.35 -18.81
C ASP A 540 10.83 10.32 -17.78
N VAL A 541 11.50 9.17 -17.64
CA VAL A 541 11.08 8.10 -16.71
C VAL A 541 10.95 8.65 -15.30
N ALA A 542 9.78 8.50 -14.68
CA ALA A 542 9.52 9.11 -13.37
C ALA A 542 10.27 8.39 -12.24
N ALA A 543 10.26 7.05 -12.27
CA ALA A 543 10.88 6.23 -11.26
C ALA A 543 11.39 4.89 -11.78
N VAL A 544 12.47 4.40 -11.18
CA VAL A 544 13.05 3.08 -11.36
C VAL A 544 13.04 2.34 -10.03
N ILE A 545 12.42 1.16 -10.00
CA ILE A 545 12.30 0.31 -8.82
C ILE A 545 13.26 -0.88 -8.93
N SER A 546 14.08 -1.10 -7.90
CA SER A 546 15.07 -2.18 -7.84
C SER A 546 15.26 -2.75 -6.42
N GLY A 547 16.08 -3.79 -6.28
CA GLY A 547 16.39 -4.43 -4.99
C GLY A 547 17.84 -4.87 -4.92
N HIS A 548 18.09 -6.14 -4.56
CA HIS A 548 19.40 -6.84 -4.55
C HIS A 548 20.35 -6.44 -3.41
N ASP A 549 20.46 -5.15 -3.10
CA ASP A 549 21.40 -4.70 -2.08
C ASP A 549 20.87 -4.90 -0.64
N GLU A 550 19.63 -5.35 -0.54
CA GLU A 550 18.86 -5.49 0.67
C GLU A 550 18.82 -4.16 1.48
N MET A 551 18.69 -3.02 0.78
CA MET A 551 18.64 -1.66 1.35
C MET A 551 17.26 -1.03 1.22
N PHE A 552 17.03 0.07 1.95
CA PHE A 552 15.90 0.96 1.66
C PHE A 552 16.47 2.35 1.42
N GLN A 553 16.57 2.72 0.15
CA GLN A 553 17.31 3.89 -0.30
C GLN A 553 16.63 4.51 -1.51
N SER A 554 16.63 5.83 -1.59
CA SER A 554 16.33 6.57 -2.82
C SER A 554 17.55 7.36 -3.29
N SER A 555 17.62 7.51 -4.61
CA SER A 555 18.59 8.34 -5.31
C SER A 555 17.89 9.14 -6.39
N TYR A 556 18.43 10.31 -6.73
CA TYR A 556 17.91 11.15 -7.81
C TYR A 556 19.02 11.45 -8.82
N VAL A 557 18.73 11.22 -10.10
CA VAL A 557 19.69 11.37 -11.18
C VAL A 557 19.08 12.20 -12.30
N ASP A 558 19.65 13.38 -12.50
CA ASP A 558 19.38 14.33 -13.59
C ASP A 558 20.71 14.50 -14.36
N LEU A 559 20.77 13.98 -15.58
CA LEU A 559 22.01 13.98 -16.37
C LEU A 559 22.30 15.28 -17.11
N ASP A 560 21.28 16.09 -17.43
CA ASP A 560 21.44 17.31 -18.22
C ASP A 560 21.24 18.61 -17.42
N GLU A 561 21.05 18.47 -16.11
CA GLU A 561 20.93 19.51 -15.10
C GLU A 561 19.77 20.49 -15.40
N ASP A 562 18.66 19.96 -15.92
CA ASP A 562 17.46 20.74 -16.24
C ASP A 562 16.44 20.80 -15.09
N GLY A 563 16.71 20.10 -13.99
CA GLY A 563 15.87 20.05 -12.80
C GLY A 563 14.84 18.93 -12.80
N VAL A 564 14.69 18.22 -13.92
CA VAL A 564 13.90 16.99 -14.06
C VAL A 564 14.87 15.81 -14.14
N GLY A 565 14.47 14.68 -13.56
CA GLY A 565 15.35 13.53 -13.45
C GLY A 565 14.60 12.29 -13.01
N VAL A 566 15.35 11.22 -12.81
CA VAL A 566 14.82 9.89 -12.51
C VAL A 566 15.09 9.55 -11.05
N TYR A 567 14.03 9.24 -10.31
CA TYR A 567 14.17 8.62 -8.99
C TYR A 567 14.52 7.14 -9.12
N HIS A 568 15.58 6.71 -8.45
CA HIS A 568 15.96 5.29 -8.32
C HIS A 568 15.72 4.83 -6.89
N TRP A 569 14.96 3.75 -6.73
CA TRP A 569 14.65 3.14 -5.45
C TRP A 569 15.29 1.76 -5.31
N ASP A 570 15.94 1.54 -4.17
CA ASP A 570 16.21 0.21 -3.63
C ASP A 570 15.12 -0.12 -2.61
N VAL A 571 14.36 -1.18 -2.89
CA VAL A 571 13.25 -1.68 -2.07
C VAL A 571 13.47 -3.12 -1.62
N GLY A 572 14.72 -3.57 -1.50
CA GLY A 572 15.11 -4.92 -1.09
C GLY A 572 14.89 -5.22 0.41
N VAL A 573 13.76 -4.81 0.96
CA VAL A 573 13.44 -4.95 2.40
C VAL A 573 12.20 -5.79 2.65
N ALA A 574 11.78 -6.64 1.71
CA ALA A 574 10.55 -7.38 1.88
C ALA A 574 10.63 -8.41 3.02
N SER A 575 11.60 -9.33 2.96
CA SER A 575 11.68 -10.42 3.93
C SER A 575 12.98 -11.21 3.99
N ASP A 576 13.92 -11.09 3.02
CA ASP A 576 15.23 -11.74 3.11
C ASP A 576 16.13 -11.06 4.16
N GLY A 577 17.09 -10.22 3.75
CA GLY A 577 18.07 -9.63 4.65
C GLY A 577 17.81 -8.17 5.00
N LEU A 578 18.45 -7.73 6.09
CA LEU A 578 18.45 -6.34 6.53
C LEU A 578 19.90 -5.83 6.54
N ARG A 579 20.51 -5.75 5.35
CA ARG A 579 21.88 -5.23 5.15
C ARG A 579 22.03 -3.77 5.54
N GLY A 580 23.24 -3.23 5.37
CA GLY A 580 23.50 -1.82 5.58
C GLY A 580 24.58 -1.33 4.63
N ASP A 581 25.06 -0.13 4.96
CA ASP A 581 26.20 0.49 4.29
C ASP A 581 27.32 -0.50 3.98
N LYS A 582 27.91 -0.36 2.80
CA LYS A 582 29.21 -0.99 2.54
C LYS A 582 30.26 -0.33 3.42
N LEU A 583 30.72 -1.07 4.41
CA LEU A 583 31.76 -0.60 5.33
C LEU A 583 33.16 -0.94 4.80
N ILE A 584 34.10 -0.01 4.96
CA ILE A 584 35.51 -0.16 4.57
C ILE A 584 36.41 0.04 5.78
N ALA A 585 37.68 -0.37 5.68
CA ALA A 585 38.64 -0.06 6.73
C ALA A 585 38.83 1.46 6.82
N ASP A 586 38.90 2.00 8.05
CA ASP A 586 39.14 3.42 8.26
C ASP A 586 40.45 3.86 7.57
N PRO A 587 40.39 4.77 6.58
CA PRO A 587 41.57 5.29 5.89
C PRO A 587 42.58 5.98 6.84
N GLU A 588 42.12 6.46 7.99
CA GLU A 588 42.97 7.08 9.03
C GLU A 588 43.65 6.05 9.96
N GLY A 589 43.31 4.77 9.83
CA GLY A 589 43.94 3.66 10.54
C GLY A 589 43.30 3.29 11.88
N GLY A 590 42.02 3.59 12.07
CA GLY A 590 41.19 3.09 13.18
C GLY A 590 40.87 1.59 13.11
N GLU A 591 40.41 1.03 14.23
CA GLU A 591 39.89 -0.36 14.30
C GLU A 591 38.44 -0.46 13.82
N GLU A 592 37.72 0.66 13.78
CA GLU A 592 36.33 0.76 13.35
C GLU A 592 36.24 0.83 11.82
N ARG A 593 35.21 0.22 11.25
CA ARG A 593 34.93 0.33 9.81
C ARG A 593 33.96 1.47 9.56
N VAL A 594 34.20 2.23 8.50
CA VAL A 594 33.41 3.42 8.14
C VAL A 594 32.65 3.20 6.83
N PRO A 595 31.48 3.83 6.62
CA PRO A 595 30.77 3.75 5.35
C PRO A 595 31.60 4.28 4.18
N LEU A 596 31.56 3.59 3.04
CA LEU A 596 32.22 4.04 1.80
C LEU A 596 31.55 5.29 1.20
N ASN A 597 30.22 5.41 1.32
CA ASN A 597 29.41 6.45 0.65
C ASN A 597 29.69 6.49 -0.86
N PHE A 598 29.54 5.34 -1.53
CA PHE A 598 29.89 5.23 -2.93
C PHE A 598 28.95 6.02 -3.85
N ASN A 599 27.64 6.01 -3.56
CA ASN A 599 26.61 6.63 -4.39
C ASN A 599 26.40 8.10 -3.99
N THR A 600 26.87 9.01 -4.84
CA THR A 600 26.75 10.46 -4.68
C THR A 600 25.37 11.01 -5.04
N SER A 601 24.54 10.22 -5.73
CA SER A 601 23.15 10.56 -6.07
C SER A 601 22.14 10.20 -4.99
N SER A 602 22.57 9.62 -3.86
CA SER A 602 21.69 9.23 -2.76
C SER A 602 20.97 10.44 -2.16
N THR A 603 19.64 10.40 -2.08
CA THR A 603 18.82 11.47 -1.50
C THR A 603 18.30 11.10 -0.11
N TRP A 604 18.00 9.82 0.12
CA TRP A 604 17.58 9.30 1.42
C TRP A 604 17.99 7.84 1.61
N MET A 605 18.27 7.44 2.85
CA MET A 605 18.49 6.05 3.22
C MET A 605 18.06 5.79 4.66
N ALA A 606 17.27 4.73 4.90
CA ALA A 606 16.77 4.42 6.24
C ALA A 606 17.89 4.34 7.30
N GLN A 607 19.07 3.82 6.95
CA GLN A 607 20.20 3.71 7.89
C GLN A 607 20.81 5.06 8.29
N VAL A 608 20.62 6.13 7.52
CA VAL A 608 21.12 7.48 7.79
C VAL A 608 20.03 8.35 8.41
N ASP A 609 18.85 8.32 7.81
CA ASP A 609 17.81 9.34 7.99
C ASP A 609 16.71 8.91 8.98
N GLU A 610 16.70 7.63 9.38
CA GLU A 610 15.80 7.10 10.41
C GLU A 610 16.60 6.69 11.66
N PRO A 611 17.10 7.63 12.47
CA PRO A 611 17.93 7.32 13.63
C PRO A 611 17.14 6.60 14.73
N GLU A 612 17.72 5.55 15.28
CA GLU A 612 17.04 4.73 16.29
C GLU A 612 16.93 5.41 17.65
N LEU A 613 15.76 5.29 18.28
CA LEU A 613 15.52 5.67 19.66
C LEU A 613 15.32 4.42 20.52
N TRP A 614 16.27 4.14 21.39
CA TRP A 614 16.22 3.06 22.39
C TRP A 614 16.00 3.62 23.79
N GLU A 615 15.07 3.00 24.51
CA GLU A 615 14.76 3.37 25.90
C GLU A 615 14.60 2.14 26.78
N THR A 616 15.09 2.22 28.02
CA THR A 616 14.79 1.25 29.07
C THR A 616 13.52 1.66 29.81
N ASN A 617 12.48 0.83 29.73
CA ASN A 617 11.21 1.11 30.39
C ASN A 617 11.25 0.92 31.92
N GLU A 618 10.15 1.22 32.62
CA GLU A 618 10.06 1.10 34.09
C GLU A 618 10.34 -0.31 34.63
N ALA A 619 10.14 -1.35 33.81
CA ALA A 619 10.43 -2.73 34.14
C ALA A 619 11.91 -3.11 33.96
N GLY A 620 12.74 -2.18 33.45
CA GLY A 620 14.16 -2.40 33.19
C GLY A 620 14.43 -3.13 31.87
N VAL A 621 13.49 -3.08 30.92
CA VAL A 621 13.60 -3.74 29.61
C VAL A 621 13.91 -2.68 28.55
N LYS A 622 15.04 -2.85 27.86
CA LYS A 622 15.45 -2.00 26.74
C LYS A 622 14.64 -2.36 25.49
N LYS A 623 14.00 -1.36 24.87
CA LYS A 623 13.20 -1.52 23.65
C LYS A 623 13.51 -0.41 22.65
N LEU A 624 13.33 -0.74 21.37
CA LEU A 624 13.28 0.25 20.31
C LEU A 624 11.92 0.96 20.37
N VAL A 625 11.94 2.28 20.29
CA VAL A 625 10.76 3.16 20.35
C VAL A 625 10.39 3.66 18.95
N SER A 626 11.38 4.12 18.19
CA SER A 626 11.22 4.67 16.83
C SER A 626 12.54 4.60 16.05
N GLY A 627 12.45 4.86 14.74
CA GLY A 627 13.59 4.86 13.82
C GLY A 627 14.18 3.47 13.58
N GLY A 628 15.18 3.40 12.72
CA GLY A 628 15.81 2.18 12.26
C GLY A 628 15.32 1.73 10.89
N LYS A 629 16.14 0.94 10.20
CA LYS A 629 15.68 0.19 9.02
C LYS A 629 14.94 -1.06 9.46
N HIS A 630 13.79 -1.30 8.85
CA HIS A 630 12.94 -2.46 9.10
C HIS A 630 12.62 -3.19 7.79
N TYR A 631 12.05 -4.38 7.89
CA TYR A 631 11.34 -4.96 6.75
C TYR A 631 10.19 -4.04 6.34
N GLY A 632 9.75 -4.08 5.08
CA GLY A 632 8.88 -3.06 4.54
C GLY A 632 8.57 -3.19 3.05
N HIS A 633 8.06 -2.11 2.51
CA HIS A 633 7.77 -1.90 1.09
C HIS A 633 7.72 -0.40 0.80
N LEU A 634 7.77 -0.04 -0.47
CA LEU A 634 7.47 1.30 -0.95
C LEU A 634 6.00 1.38 -1.32
N ASP A 635 5.32 2.39 -0.77
CA ASP A 635 3.93 2.70 -1.07
C ASP A 635 3.90 3.84 -2.09
N MET A 636 3.31 3.59 -3.26
CA MET A 636 3.29 4.53 -4.39
C MET A 636 1.86 4.88 -4.76
N VAL A 637 1.52 6.17 -4.72
CA VAL A 637 0.19 6.66 -5.11
C VAL A 637 0.36 7.65 -6.25
N ILE A 638 -0.35 7.44 -7.35
CA ILE A 638 -0.43 8.39 -8.46
C ILE A 638 -1.83 8.97 -8.45
N GLU A 639 -1.96 10.26 -8.15
CA GLU A 639 -3.26 10.90 -7.97
C GLU A 639 -3.37 12.26 -8.69
N PRO A 640 -4.61 12.70 -9.03
CA PRO A 640 -4.81 14.04 -9.56
C PRO A 640 -4.28 15.10 -8.60
N TYR A 641 -3.51 16.06 -9.12
CA TYR A 641 -2.86 17.06 -8.28
C TYR A 641 -3.86 18.11 -7.80
N THR A 642 -3.88 18.37 -6.48
CA THR A 642 -4.75 19.38 -5.86
C THR A 642 -3.97 20.46 -5.11
N GLY A 643 -2.64 20.49 -5.23
CA GLY A 643 -1.78 21.44 -4.52
C GLY A 643 -1.66 22.80 -5.19
N THR A 644 -0.76 23.64 -4.66
CA THR A 644 -0.44 24.96 -5.21
C THR A 644 0.37 24.83 -6.51
N PRO A 645 0.38 25.83 -7.40
CA PRO A 645 1.32 25.83 -8.51
C PRO A 645 2.76 25.66 -8.02
N LEU A 646 3.57 25.00 -8.84
CA LEU A 646 5.01 24.91 -8.62
C LEU A 646 5.64 26.31 -8.68
N ASP A 647 6.84 26.47 -8.16
CA ASP A 647 7.60 27.72 -8.22
C ASP A 647 7.93 28.18 -9.67
N SER A 648 7.84 27.27 -10.64
CA SER A 648 7.82 27.56 -12.09
C SER A 648 6.58 28.35 -12.53
N GLY A 649 5.50 28.34 -11.74
CA GLY A 649 4.19 28.95 -12.01
C GLY A 649 3.21 28.02 -12.74
N GLU A 650 3.62 26.78 -13.04
CA GLU A 650 2.77 25.77 -13.66
C GLU A 650 2.05 24.93 -12.59
N THR A 651 0.85 24.48 -12.90
CA THR A 651 0.07 23.59 -12.02
C THR A 651 0.14 22.18 -12.60
N PRO A 652 0.70 21.20 -11.85
CA PRO A 652 0.69 19.81 -12.25
C PRO A 652 -0.73 19.28 -12.48
N ALA A 653 -0.88 18.29 -13.35
CA ALA A 653 -2.13 17.56 -13.52
C ALA A 653 -2.23 16.39 -12.54
N ALA A 654 -1.10 15.78 -12.17
CA ALA A 654 -1.01 14.65 -11.26
C ALA A 654 0.28 14.70 -10.43
N GLU A 655 0.33 13.88 -9.39
CA GLU A 655 1.50 13.67 -8.55
C GLU A 655 1.69 12.18 -8.29
N LEU A 656 2.92 11.69 -8.44
CA LEU A 656 3.38 10.39 -7.97
C LEU A 656 4.06 10.57 -6.61
N ILE A 657 3.44 10.07 -5.55
CA ILE A 657 3.94 10.10 -4.18
C ILE A 657 4.54 8.73 -3.86
N MET A 658 5.80 8.69 -3.45
CA MET A 658 6.54 7.46 -3.11
C MET A 658 6.94 7.51 -1.64
N THR A 659 6.27 6.71 -0.81
CA THR A 659 6.40 6.72 0.65
C THR A 659 7.01 5.42 1.16
N PRO A 660 8.21 5.45 1.77
CA PRO A 660 8.81 4.28 2.39
C PRO A 660 8.02 3.81 3.61
N ILE A 661 7.68 2.51 3.67
CA ILE A 661 6.91 1.92 4.78
C ILE A 661 7.77 0.94 5.57
N ALA A 662 7.76 1.08 6.90
CA ALA A 662 8.41 0.19 7.84
C ALA A 662 7.39 -0.71 8.56
N LEU A 663 7.72 -1.99 8.66
CA LEU A 663 7.07 -2.99 9.51
C LEU A 663 7.70 -2.95 10.90
N PHE A 664 7.21 -2.05 11.75
CA PHE A 664 7.81 -1.78 13.04
C PHE A 664 7.35 -2.80 14.11
N PRO A 665 8.26 -3.57 14.73
CA PRO A 665 7.88 -4.63 15.68
C PRO A 665 7.62 -4.07 17.07
N ILE A 666 6.44 -4.36 17.62
CA ILE A 666 6.08 -4.01 19.00
C ILE A 666 6.30 -5.22 19.90
N LEU A 667 7.11 -5.05 20.95
CA LEU A 667 7.49 -6.12 21.88
C LEU A 667 6.95 -5.89 23.29
N ASP A 668 6.53 -6.96 23.97
CA ASP A 668 6.20 -6.91 25.40
C ASP A 668 7.46 -6.85 26.29
N ASP A 669 7.29 -6.86 27.62
CA ASP A 669 8.42 -6.81 28.57
C ASP A 669 9.23 -8.13 28.65
N ASN A 670 8.74 -9.21 28.06
CA ASN A 670 9.50 -10.44 27.84
C ASN A 670 10.21 -10.41 26.48
N LEU A 671 10.15 -9.28 25.78
CA LEU A 671 10.56 -9.11 24.39
C LEU A 671 9.77 -10.03 23.45
N ASP A 672 8.58 -10.51 23.77
CA ASP A 672 7.75 -11.29 22.84
C ASP A 672 7.08 -10.33 21.84
N LEU A 673 7.09 -10.68 20.55
CA LEU A 673 6.39 -9.91 19.53
C LEU A 673 4.88 -9.93 19.81
N THR A 674 4.29 -8.75 19.97
CA THR A 674 2.85 -8.61 20.22
C THR A 674 2.09 -8.21 18.97
N THR A 675 2.65 -7.29 18.18
CA THR A 675 2.11 -6.84 16.89
C THR A 675 3.22 -6.23 16.04
N VAL A 676 2.93 -6.06 14.76
CA VAL A 676 3.71 -5.22 13.84
C VAL A 676 2.86 -4.01 13.47
N GLU A 677 3.46 -2.84 13.44
CA GLU A 677 2.82 -1.57 13.09
C GLU A 677 3.31 -1.10 11.72
N ARG A 678 2.40 -0.72 10.82
CA ARG A 678 2.72 -0.01 9.58
C ARG A 678 3.13 1.42 9.95
N ARG A 679 4.37 1.81 9.66
CA ARG A 679 4.86 3.19 9.89
C ARG A 679 5.35 3.80 8.59
N GLU A 680 4.90 5.00 8.30
CA GLU A 680 5.42 5.80 7.19
C GLU A 680 6.72 6.48 7.63
N MET A 681 7.77 6.33 6.83
CA MET A 681 9.05 7.02 7.00
C MET A 681 9.02 8.29 6.15
N LEU A 682 8.27 9.29 6.60
CA LEU A 682 8.04 10.54 5.86
C LEU A 682 9.33 11.32 5.57
N SER A 683 10.42 11.05 6.30
CA SER A 683 11.74 11.63 6.01
C SER A 683 12.25 11.22 4.62
N GLY A 684 11.78 10.09 4.09
CA GLY A 684 12.15 9.55 2.78
C GLY A 684 11.08 9.69 1.71
N GLN A 685 9.92 10.28 2.01
CA GLN A 685 8.89 10.49 1.00
C GLN A 685 9.42 11.36 -0.15
N GLN A 686 9.18 10.93 -1.38
CA GLN A 686 9.53 11.66 -2.59
C GLN A 686 8.28 11.88 -3.44
N SER A 687 8.21 13.01 -4.13
CA SER A 687 7.11 13.34 -5.05
C SER A 687 7.66 13.60 -6.44
N VAL A 688 6.92 13.17 -7.46
CA VAL A 688 7.14 13.55 -8.86
C VAL A 688 5.86 14.22 -9.36
N TYR A 689 5.96 15.50 -9.69
CA TYR A 689 4.84 16.26 -10.26
C TYR A 689 4.77 16.00 -11.76
N LEU A 690 3.56 15.77 -12.27
CA LEU A 690 3.33 15.31 -13.63
C LEU A 690 2.41 16.28 -14.37
N ASP A 691 2.74 16.58 -15.61
CA ASP A 691 1.84 17.32 -16.50
C ASP A 691 0.68 16.43 -17.00
N ALA A 692 -0.17 17.00 -17.86
CA ALA A 692 -1.34 16.29 -18.39
C ALA A 692 -0.98 15.11 -19.33
N ASP A 693 0.27 15.04 -19.81
CA ASP A 693 0.81 13.96 -20.65
C ASP A 693 1.68 12.98 -19.85
N GLY A 694 1.64 13.05 -18.50
CA GLY A 694 2.39 12.16 -17.61
C GLY A 694 3.91 12.39 -17.63
N VAL A 695 4.35 13.59 -18.04
CA VAL A 695 5.75 14.00 -18.06
C VAL A 695 6.11 14.66 -16.72
N PRO A 696 7.19 14.20 -16.04
CA PRO A 696 7.73 14.87 -14.86
C PRO A 696 8.02 16.36 -15.09
N MET A 697 7.72 17.18 -14.10
CA MET A 697 7.85 18.64 -14.14
C MET A 697 8.92 19.13 -13.16
N GLU A 698 9.68 20.16 -13.55
CA GLU A 698 10.61 20.86 -12.67
C GLU A 698 9.86 21.73 -11.65
N GLY A 699 10.33 21.70 -10.41
CA GLY A 699 9.95 22.66 -9.38
C GLY A 699 9.30 22.00 -8.17
N GLU A 700 9.09 22.83 -7.15
CA GLU A 700 8.43 22.42 -5.92
C GLU A 700 7.15 23.24 -5.72
N PRO A 701 6.13 22.70 -5.04
CA PRO A 701 4.94 23.44 -4.69
C PRO A 701 5.35 24.70 -3.93
N THR A 702 4.80 25.84 -4.34
CA THR A 702 5.00 27.08 -3.59
C THR A 702 4.46 26.90 -2.17
N GLU A 703 5.20 27.43 -1.16
CA GLU A 703 4.86 27.27 0.26
C GLU A 703 3.34 27.43 0.47
N ALA A 704 2.72 26.36 0.97
CA ALA A 704 1.33 26.39 1.38
C ALA A 704 1.14 27.46 2.47
N PRO A 705 -0.06 28.05 2.61
CA PRO A 705 -0.35 28.99 3.69
C PRO A 705 -0.03 28.36 5.05
N VAL A 706 0.54 29.18 5.95
CA VAL A 706 0.99 28.83 7.32
C VAL A 706 -0.05 27.96 8.05
N GLU A 707 0.38 26.95 8.84
CA GLU A 707 -0.54 26.19 9.70
C GLU A 707 -1.40 27.11 10.59
N PRO A 708 -2.71 26.84 10.77
CA PRO A 708 -3.58 27.66 11.61
C PRO A 708 -3.11 27.68 13.08
N ASP A 709 -3.34 28.79 13.76
CA ASP A 709 -3.19 28.88 15.21
C ASP A 709 -3.98 27.77 15.96
N PRO A 710 -3.51 27.30 17.13
CA PRO A 710 -4.21 26.27 17.89
C PRO A 710 -5.59 26.74 18.36
N LEU A 711 -6.63 25.90 18.17
CA LEU A 711 -8.00 26.17 18.61
C LEU A 711 -8.13 26.19 20.15
N PRO A 712 -9.06 26.98 20.71
CA PRO A 712 -9.36 26.97 22.15
C PRO A 712 -9.94 25.62 22.62
N GLU A 713 -9.83 25.31 23.92
CA GLU A 713 -10.41 24.08 24.52
C GLU A 713 -11.94 24.13 24.61
N GLY A 714 -12.62 23.01 24.33
CA GLY A 714 -14.06 22.83 24.49
C GLY A 714 -14.81 22.62 23.17
N ASN A 715 -16.02 23.19 23.05
CA ASN A 715 -16.78 23.18 21.80
C ASN A 715 -16.27 24.30 20.89
N ALA A 716 -15.14 24.05 20.22
CA ALA A 716 -14.38 25.06 19.51
C ALA A 716 -14.86 25.24 18.06
N PHE A 717 -14.79 26.48 17.58
CA PHE A 717 -15.15 26.91 16.24
C PHE A 717 -13.96 27.62 15.60
N ALA A 718 -13.79 27.41 14.30
CA ALA A 718 -12.80 28.08 13.46
C ALA A 718 -13.50 28.54 12.17
N LEU A 719 -13.58 29.85 11.97
CA LEU A 719 -14.33 30.50 10.89
C LEU A 719 -13.34 31.23 9.98
N VAL A 720 -13.62 31.23 8.68
CA VAL A 720 -12.82 31.91 7.67
C VAL A 720 -13.71 32.88 6.89
N ASN A 721 -13.21 34.06 6.55
CA ASN A 721 -14.00 35.13 5.92
C ASN A 721 -13.85 35.17 4.40
N ASP A 722 -13.21 34.18 3.78
CA ASP A 722 -13.04 34.11 2.34
C ASP A 722 -12.92 32.66 1.83
N TRP A 723 -12.99 32.48 0.51
CA TRP A 723 -12.84 31.20 -0.19
C TRP A 723 -11.40 30.93 -0.67
N GLU A 724 -10.40 31.63 -0.12
CA GLU A 724 -8.98 31.49 -0.46
C GLU A 724 -8.14 30.98 0.74
N SER A 725 -8.57 31.26 1.96
CA SER A 725 -7.86 31.06 3.20
C SER A 725 -8.03 29.61 3.69
N THR A 726 -6.90 28.95 3.94
CA THR A 726 -6.84 27.55 4.40
C THR A 726 -6.72 27.43 5.93
N THR A 727 -6.77 28.57 6.62
CA THR A 727 -6.76 28.71 8.09
C THR A 727 -7.96 29.54 8.55
N HIS A 728 -8.05 29.89 9.84
CA HIS A 728 -9.19 30.64 10.38
C HIS A 728 -8.85 32.11 10.64
N ASP A 729 -9.79 33.01 10.37
CA ASP A 729 -9.74 34.41 10.78
C ASP A 729 -10.22 34.58 12.23
N VAL A 730 -11.18 33.75 12.64
CA VAL A 730 -11.82 33.81 13.97
C VAL A 730 -11.89 32.42 14.58
N ALA A 731 -11.37 32.26 15.80
CA ALA A 731 -11.54 31.03 16.59
C ALA A 731 -11.97 31.32 18.03
N PHE A 732 -12.98 30.58 18.49
CA PHE A 732 -13.55 30.70 19.84
C PHE A 732 -14.25 29.41 20.26
N ALA A 733 -14.64 29.29 21.53
CA ALA A 733 -15.44 28.17 22.01
C ALA A 733 -16.79 28.67 22.55
N TYR A 734 -17.89 28.03 22.13
CA TYR A 734 -19.25 28.42 22.53
C TYR A 734 -20.14 27.19 22.79
N GLY A 735 -21.00 27.26 23.79
CA GLY A 735 -21.85 26.14 24.17
C GLY A 735 -21.11 25.00 24.89
N ARG A 736 -21.66 23.78 24.81
CA ARG A 736 -21.07 22.56 25.39
C ARG A 736 -20.88 21.52 24.30
N ILE A 737 -19.84 20.70 24.45
CA ILE A 737 -19.62 19.53 23.60
C ILE A 737 -20.89 18.66 23.59
N GLY A 738 -21.39 18.38 22.39
CA GLY A 738 -22.62 17.60 22.16
C GLY A 738 -23.92 18.42 22.12
N ASP A 739 -23.87 19.76 22.22
CA ASP A 739 -25.00 20.58 21.80
C ASP A 739 -25.11 20.56 20.25
N GLU A 740 -26.32 20.64 19.70
CA GLU A 740 -26.56 20.81 18.26
C GLU A 740 -26.29 22.27 17.90
N VAL A 741 -25.45 22.53 16.90
CA VAL A 741 -25.06 23.90 16.48
C VAL A 741 -25.96 24.35 15.34
N ILE A 742 -26.33 25.62 15.35
CA ILE A 742 -27.08 26.31 14.29
C ILE A 742 -26.44 27.67 14.01
N VAL A 743 -26.64 28.20 12.80
CA VAL A 743 -26.04 29.45 12.32
C VAL A 743 -27.15 30.33 11.75
N GLY A 744 -27.03 31.64 11.97
CA GLY A 744 -27.91 32.66 11.38
C GLY A 744 -27.66 34.06 11.95
N ASP A 745 -28.21 35.07 11.29
CA ASP A 745 -28.26 36.47 11.72
C ASP A 745 -29.47 36.71 12.64
N TRP A 746 -29.27 36.45 13.93
CA TRP A 746 -30.34 36.53 14.93
C TRP A 746 -30.84 37.96 15.23
N ASP A 747 -30.09 39.01 14.87
CA ASP A 747 -30.46 40.40 15.18
C ASP A 747 -30.59 41.34 13.98
N GLY A 748 -30.44 40.80 12.78
CA GLY A 748 -30.71 41.45 11.51
C GLY A 748 -29.67 42.51 11.16
N ASN A 749 -28.41 42.27 11.52
CA ASN A 749 -27.30 43.19 11.26
C ASN A 749 -26.49 42.88 10.00
N GLY A 750 -26.77 41.74 9.36
CA GLY A 750 -26.10 41.19 8.19
C GLY A 750 -24.98 40.19 8.50
N THR A 751 -24.67 39.89 9.76
CA THR A 751 -23.59 38.99 10.16
C THR A 751 -24.15 37.74 10.83
N ASP A 752 -23.75 36.59 10.30
CA ASP A 752 -24.08 35.30 10.88
C ASP A 752 -23.31 35.01 12.16
N THR A 753 -24.03 34.43 13.11
CA THR A 753 -23.48 34.08 14.41
C THR A 753 -24.02 32.75 14.91
N LEU A 754 -23.38 32.21 15.95
CA LEU A 754 -23.66 30.84 16.39
C LEU A 754 -24.79 30.76 17.42
N GLY A 755 -25.66 29.78 17.23
CA GLY A 755 -26.60 29.28 18.22
C GLY A 755 -26.32 27.84 18.59
N VAL A 756 -26.72 27.44 19.81
CA VAL A 756 -26.72 26.02 20.21
C VAL A 756 -28.07 25.58 20.75
N ARG A 757 -28.48 24.36 20.41
CA ARG A 757 -29.70 23.72 20.89
C ARG A 757 -29.35 22.60 21.85
N ARG A 758 -30.01 22.66 23.02
CA ARG A 758 -29.96 21.61 24.04
C ARG A 758 -31.36 21.10 24.33
N GLY A 759 -31.71 19.97 23.69
CA GLY A 759 -33.05 19.43 23.74
C GLY A 759 -34.04 20.32 22.98
N HIS A 760 -34.90 21.05 23.68
CA HIS A 760 -35.85 22.00 23.08
C HIS A 760 -35.58 23.44 23.53
N THR A 761 -34.40 23.71 24.08
CA THR A 761 -33.96 25.05 24.46
C THR A 761 -32.89 25.52 23.49
N PHE A 762 -33.04 26.74 22.98
CA PHE A 762 -32.11 27.42 22.10
C PHE A 762 -31.34 28.49 22.88
N TYR A 763 -30.06 28.62 22.57
CA TYR A 763 -29.12 29.57 23.13
C TYR A 763 -28.42 30.26 21.96
N LEU A 764 -28.85 31.47 21.61
CA LEU A 764 -28.32 32.22 20.46
C LEU A 764 -27.36 33.30 20.94
N ASN A 765 -26.28 33.51 20.22
CA ASN A 765 -25.24 34.48 20.52
C ASN A 765 -25.14 35.46 19.36
N ASN A 766 -25.17 36.76 19.62
CA ASN A 766 -25.09 37.77 18.56
C ASN A 766 -23.63 38.20 18.30
N THR A 767 -22.65 37.44 18.81
CA THR A 767 -21.23 37.69 18.59
C THR A 767 -20.47 36.39 18.33
N LEU A 768 -19.37 36.49 17.57
CA LEU A 768 -18.42 35.40 17.33
C LEU A 768 -17.39 35.28 18.46
N GLU A 769 -17.87 35.27 19.70
CA GLU A 769 -17.05 35.11 20.90
C GLU A 769 -17.69 34.11 21.87
N GLY A 770 -16.88 33.44 22.69
CA GLY A 770 -17.39 32.58 23.75
C GLY A 770 -18.12 33.39 24.83
N GLY A 771 -19.16 32.82 25.45
CA GLY A 771 -19.93 33.57 26.44
C GLY A 771 -21.28 32.97 26.84
N ILE A 772 -22.11 33.80 27.46
CA ILE A 772 -23.52 33.49 27.76
C ILE A 772 -24.33 33.97 26.55
N ALA A 773 -25.31 33.17 26.13
CA ALA A 773 -26.26 33.53 25.08
C ALA A 773 -26.99 34.86 25.34
N ASP A 774 -27.22 35.63 24.28
CA ASP A 774 -28.03 36.84 24.29
C ASP A 774 -29.53 36.51 24.31
N VAL A 775 -29.91 35.45 23.59
CA VAL A 775 -31.30 35.00 23.47
C VAL A 775 -31.42 33.55 23.92
N GLU A 776 -32.33 33.30 24.87
CA GLU A 776 -32.68 31.94 25.34
C GLU A 776 -34.20 31.75 25.31
N PHE A 777 -34.65 30.72 24.60
CA PHE A 777 -36.07 30.35 24.54
C PHE A 777 -36.26 28.86 24.27
N LYS A 778 -37.52 28.43 24.33
CA LYS A 778 -37.90 27.04 24.09
C LYS A 778 -38.83 26.93 22.90
N TYR A 779 -38.48 26.06 21.96
CA TYR A 779 -39.26 25.87 20.75
C TYR A 779 -39.19 24.41 20.26
N GLY A 780 -40.26 23.95 19.62
CA GLY A 780 -40.35 22.61 19.05
C GLY A 780 -40.51 21.44 20.03
N ARG A 781 -40.36 20.24 19.49
CA ARG A 781 -40.46 18.94 20.18
C ARG A 781 -39.16 18.16 20.04
N GLU A 782 -39.01 17.15 20.89
CA GLU A 782 -37.93 16.17 20.78
C GLU A 782 -38.09 15.38 19.47
N GLY A 783 -37.04 15.38 18.64
CA GLY A 783 -37.02 14.76 17.30
C GLY A 783 -37.42 15.68 16.14
N ASP A 784 -37.74 16.95 16.41
CA ASP A 784 -37.88 17.95 15.34
C ASP A 784 -36.48 18.30 14.80
N GLU A 785 -36.31 18.23 13.47
CA GLU A 785 -35.16 18.78 12.72
C GLU A 785 -35.32 20.31 12.67
N VAL A 786 -34.24 21.05 12.93
CA VAL A 786 -34.24 22.52 12.99
C VAL A 786 -33.72 23.08 11.68
N LEU A 787 -34.37 24.15 11.23
CA LEU A 787 -33.99 24.92 10.04
C LEU A 787 -33.83 26.37 10.48
N VAL A 788 -32.96 27.12 9.81
CA VAL A 788 -32.74 28.55 10.05
C VAL A 788 -32.85 29.28 8.72
N GLY A 789 -33.50 30.44 8.73
CA GLY A 789 -33.59 31.34 7.59
C GLY A 789 -34.52 32.53 7.83
N ASP A 790 -34.48 33.50 6.93
CA ASP A 790 -35.33 34.69 6.88
C ASP A 790 -36.61 34.43 6.05
N TRP A 791 -37.57 33.75 6.67
CA TRP A 791 -38.80 33.33 6.01
C TRP A 791 -39.73 34.48 5.55
N ASP A 792 -39.53 35.71 6.02
CA ASP A 792 -40.38 36.86 5.67
C ASP A 792 -39.66 38.07 5.06
N GLY A 793 -38.38 37.92 4.74
CA GLY A 793 -37.57 38.87 4.00
C GLY A 793 -37.31 40.16 4.77
N ASN A 794 -37.17 40.08 6.10
CA ASN A 794 -36.92 41.23 6.96
C ASN A 794 -35.44 41.46 7.30
N GLY A 795 -34.58 40.53 6.88
CA GLY A 795 -33.15 40.45 7.12
C GLY A 795 -32.76 39.78 8.45
N THR A 796 -33.68 39.13 9.18
CA THR A 796 -33.39 38.45 10.45
C THR A 796 -33.73 36.97 10.35
N ASP A 797 -32.76 36.13 10.68
CA ASP A 797 -32.95 34.70 10.71
C ASP A 797 -33.77 34.21 11.90
N THR A 798 -34.67 33.28 11.61
CA THR A 798 -35.57 32.72 12.59
C THR A 798 -35.76 31.21 12.39
N LEU A 799 -36.37 30.53 13.37
CA LEU A 799 -36.35 29.07 13.41
C LEU A 799 -37.52 28.43 12.65
N GLY A 800 -37.19 27.50 11.76
CA GLY A 800 -38.09 26.49 11.20
C GLY A 800 -37.95 25.14 11.89
N LEU A 801 -39.01 24.33 11.84
CA LEU A 801 -38.98 22.94 12.30
C LEU A 801 -39.52 22.00 11.22
N ARG A 802 -38.85 20.87 11.00
CA ARG A 802 -39.31 19.81 10.11
C ARG A 802 -39.71 18.56 10.89
N ARG A 803 -40.88 18.01 10.53
CA ARG A 803 -41.38 16.72 11.01
C ARG A 803 -41.78 15.88 9.81
N SER A 804 -40.92 14.93 9.41
CA SER A 804 -41.09 14.20 8.15
C SER A 804 -41.17 15.24 7.01
N HIS A 805 -42.05 15.15 6.03
CA HIS A 805 -42.17 16.13 4.95
C HIS A 805 -43.06 17.35 5.31
N THR A 806 -43.20 17.71 6.59
CA THR A 806 -44.03 18.85 7.05
C THR A 806 -43.17 19.91 7.73
N PHE A 807 -43.30 21.16 7.28
CA PHE A 807 -42.53 22.31 7.73
C PHE A 807 -43.38 23.25 8.59
N TYR A 808 -42.76 23.80 9.63
CA TYR A 808 -43.35 24.71 10.61
C TYR A 808 -42.42 25.91 10.81
N LEU A 809 -42.71 27.05 10.17
CA LEU A 809 -41.83 28.22 10.19
C LEU A 809 -42.34 29.25 11.20
N HIS A 810 -41.41 29.85 11.95
CA HIS A 810 -41.70 30.84 12.97
C HIS A 810 -40.87 32.09 12.75
N ASN A 811 -41.50 33.25 12.61
CA ASN A 811 -40.80 34.51 12.29
C ASN A 811 -40.36 35.29 13.53
N THR A 812 -40.24 34.62 14.69
CA THR A 812 -39.76 35.24 15.93
C THR A 812 -38.86 34.29 16.73
N LEU A 813 -37.90 34.86 17.45
CA LEU A 813 -37.00 34.13 18.35
C LEU A 813 -37.60 33.95 19.75
N GLU A 814 -38.84 33.47 19.80
CA GLU A 814 -39.52 33.11 21.04
C GLU A 814 -40.26 31.77 20.94
N GLY A 815 -40.76 31.26 22.06
CA GLY A 815 -41.58 30.05 22.05
C GLY A 815 -43.00 30.36 21.55
N GLY A 816 -43.56 29.50 20.70
CA GLY A 816 -44.87 29.75 20.12
C GLY A 816 -45.40 28.60 19.28
N ASN A 817 -46.48 28.88 18.53
CA ASN A 817 -46.88 28.04 17.40
C ASN A 817 -46.35 28.70 16.14
N ALA A 818 -45.92 27.90 15.16
CA ALA A 818 -45.53 28.38 13.83
C ALA A 818 -46.64 29.21 13.16
N GLU A 819 -46.24 30.27 12.44
CA GLU A 819 -47.13 31.08 11.61
C GLU A 819 -47.41 30.41 10.25
N VAL A 820 -46.43 29.69 9.72
CA VAL A 820 -46.52 29.03 8.41
C VAL A 820 -46.38 27.51 8.57
N GLU A 821 -47.32 26.75 7.99
CA GLU A 821 -47.28 25.29 7.96
C GLU A 821 -47.60 24.78 6.55
N PHE A 822 -46.71 23.97 5.98
CA PHE A 822 -46.90 23.35 4.67
C PHE A 822 -46.16 22.01 4.55
N LYS A 823 -46.36 21.32 3.41
CA LYS A 823 -45.73 20.03 3.11
C LYS A 823 -45.01 20.09 1.79
N TYR A 824 -43.75 19.69 1.77
CA TYR A 824 -42.92 19.66 0.56
C TYR A 824 -41.92 18.50 0.64
N GLY A 825 -41.53 17.95 -0.51
CA GLY A 825 -40.59 16.82 -0.58
C GLY A 825 -41.13 15.49 -0.01
N ARG A 826 -40.19 14.59 0.29
CA ARG A 826 -40.39 13.24 0.85
C ARG A 826 -39.65 13.11 2.19
N ASP A 827 -39.97 12.06 2.94
CA ASP A 827 -39.42 11.84 4.28
C ASP A 827 -37.90 11.59 4.30
N ALA A 828 -37.33 11.08 3.20
CA ALA A 828 -35.91 10.75 3.08
C ALA A 828 -35.10 11.82 2.33
N ASP A 829 -35.74 12.93 1.95
CA ASP A 829 -35.04 14.01 1.26
C ASP A 829 -34.22 14.82 2.28
N GLU A 830 -33.02 15.21 1.87
CA GLU A 830 -32.18 16.22 2.56
C GLU A 830 -32.71 17.62 2.27
N ILE A 831 -32.55 18.55 3.21
CA ILE A 831 -33.10 19.91 3.14
C ILE A 831 -31.98 20.93 3.09
N LEU A 832 -32.14 21.91 2.21
CA LEU A 832 -31.30 23.11 2.15
C LEU A 832 -32.23 24.32 2.24
N ILE A 833 -31.76 25.35 2.93
CA ILE A 833 -32.44 26.64 3.06
C ILE A 833 -31.65 27.67 2.25
N GLY A 834 -32.37 28.60 1.65
CA GLY A 834 -31.77 29.74 0.98
C GLY A 834 -32.71 30.57 0.12
N ASP A 835 -32.24 31.73 -0.30
CA ASP A 835 -32.86 32.66 -1.25
C ASP A 835 -32.47 32.29 -2.70
N TRP A 836 -33.07 31.20 -3.20
CA TRP A 836 -32.74 30.65 -4.52
C TRP A 836 -33.13 31.53 -5.71
N ASP A 837 -33.87 32.65 -5.52
CA ASP A 837 -34.22 33.59 -6.60
C ASP A 837 -33.89 35.06 -6.35
N GLY A 838 -33.18 35.37 -5.26
CA GLY A 838 -32.66 36.69 -4.95
C GLY A 838 -33.75 37.70 -4.62
N ASP A 839 -34.87 37.26 -4.01
CA ASP A 839 -35.98 38.13 -3.60
C ASP A 839 -35.85 38.69 -2.18
N GLY A 840 -34.85 38.21 -1.45
CA GLY A 840 -34.49 38.53 -0.08
C GLY A 840 -35.18 37.65 0.97
N SER A 841 -35.94 36.61 0.58
CA SER A 841 -36.63 35.71 1.51
C SER A 841 -36.18 34.27 1.34
N ASP A 842 -35.87 33.60 2.44
CA ASP A 842 -35.46 32.21 2.40
C ASP A 842 -36.60 31.25 2.11
N THR A 843 -36.28 30.26 1.27
CA THR A 843 -37.17 29.17 0.92
C THR A 843 -36.44 27.83 0.95
N ILE A 844 -37.08 26.75 0.47
CA ILE A 844 -36.64 25.38 0.73
C ILE A 844 -36.28 24.66 -0.55
N ALA A 845 -35.07 24.12 -0.62
CA ALA A 845 -34.68 23.12 -1.59
C ALA A 845 -34.63 21.72 -0.95
N VAL A 846 -34.97 20.70 -1.74
CA VAL A 846 -34.80 19.30 -1.33
C VAL A 846 -33.77 18.59 -2.22
N ARG A 847 -32.95 17.72 -1.62
CA ARG A 847 -31.94 16.93 -2.33
C ARG A 847 -32.26 15.43 -2.27
N ARG A 848 -32.09 14.75 -3.41
CA ARG A 848 -32.24 13.30 -3.59
C ARG A 848 -31.04 12.73 -4.33
N GLY A 849 -30.09 12.14 -3.59
CA GLY A 849 -28.78 11.80 -4.11
C GLY A 849 -28.12 13.05 -4.69
N ILE A 850 -27.64 13.00 -5.92
CA ILE A 850 -27.01 14.15 -6.58
C ILE A 850 -28.00 15.13 -7.26
N THR A 851 -29.31 15.06 -6.96
CA THR A 851 -30.34 15.89 -7.64
C THR A 851 -30.99 16.87 -6.67
N PHE A 852 -31.03 18.15 -7.06
CA PHE A 852 -31.56 19.27 -6.28
C PHE A 852 -32.89 19.77 -6.85
N PHE A 853 -33.80 20.16 -5.95
CA PHE A 853 -35.16 20.61 -6.27
C PHE A 853 -35.51 21.90 -5.49
N PRO A 854 -35.01 23.07 -5.92
CA PRO A 854 -35.37 24.37 -5.33
C PRO A 854 -36.87 24.68 -5.47
N ASN A 855 -37.43 25.34 -4.45
CA ASN A 855 -38.81 25.81 -4.44
C ASN A 855 -38.89 27.18 -3.76
N ASN A 856 -39.13 28.20 -4.58
CA ASN A 856 -39.17 29.61 -4.20
C ASN A 856 -40.51 30.01 -3.55
N ALA A 857 -41.22 29.05 -2.98
CA ALA A 857 -42.48 29.28 -2.29
C ALA A 857 -42.59 28.42 -1.03
N LEU A 858 -42.97 29.06 0.07
CA LEU A 858 -43.27 28.41 1.36
C LEU A 858 -44.64 27.72 1.36
N GLN A 859 -44.88 26.90 0.32
CA GLN A 859 -46.08 26.10 0.13
C GLN A 859 -45.72 24.74 -0.50
N GLY A 860 -46.64 23.78 -0.40
CA GLY A 860 -46.47 22.50 -1.11
C GLY A 860 -46.69 22.61 -2.61
N GLY A 861 -46.08 21.71 -3.37
CA GLY A 861 -46.14 21.69 -4.83
C GLY A 861 -45.03 20.86 -5.45
N ASP A 862 -44.93 20.92 -6.76
CA ASP A 862 -43.75 20.46 -7.51
C ASP A 862 -42.67 21.57 -7.48
N ALA A 863 -41.40 21.18 -7.51
CA ALA A 863 -40.27 22.11 -7.59
C ALA A 863 -40.33 22.96 -8.88
N GLU A 864 -39.84 24.18 -8.84
CA GLU A 864 -39.79 25.04 -10.02
C GLU A 864 -38.66 24.65 -10.97
N THR A 865 -37.53 24.24 -10.39
CA THR A 865 -36.32 23.81 -11.11
C THR A 865 -35.81 22.47 -10.58
N GLU A 866 -35.08 21.74 -11.45
CA GLU A 866 -34.32 20.55 -11.05
C GLU A 866 -32.96 20.56 -11.75
N TYR A 867 -31.91 20.16 -11.03
CA TYR A 867 -30.57 19.99 -11.60
C TYR A 867 -29.77 18.93 -10.84
N ARG A 868 -28.64 18.50 -11.43
CA ARG A 868 -27.76 17.47 -10.85
C ARG A 868 -26.37 18.02 -10.63
N TYR A 869 -25.82 17.89 -9.43
CA TYR A 869 -24.48 18.36 -9.07
C TYR A 869 -23.87 17.41 -8.01
N GLY A 870 -22.58 17.13 -8.12
CA GLY A 870 -21.85 16.28 -7.16
C GLY A 870 -21.83 14.78 -7.43
N ARG A 871 -21.24 14.06 -6.46
CA ARG A 871 -21.14 12.60 -6.37
C ARG A 871 -21.96 12.07 -5.18
N ASP A 872 -22.17 10.76 -5.15
CA ASP A 872 -22.82 10.12 -4.01
C ASP A 872 -21.89 10.20 -2.79
N GLY A 873 -22.44 10.55 -1.62
CA GLY A 873 -21.66 10.75 -0.39
C GLY A 873 -21.17 12.19 -0.13
N ASP A 874 -21.27 13.10 -1.09
CA ASP A 874 -20.93 14.52 -0.86
C ASP A 874 -21.95 15.15 0.13
N GLU A 875 -21.47 15.96 1.08
CA GLU A 875 -22.33 16.82 1.92
C GLU A 875 -22.70 18.08 1.13
N ALA A 876 -23.91 18.64 1.31
CA ALA A 876 -24.39 19.80 0.55
C ALA A 876 -24.80 20.95 1.47
N PHE A 877 -24.51 22.18 1.04
CA PHE A 877 -24.84 23.41 1.76
C PHE A 877 -25.43 24.45 0.79
N GLY A 878 -26.37 25.26 1.28
CA GLY A 878 -26.92 26.41 0.58
C GLY A 878 -26.29 27.71 1.11
N GLY A 879 -26.12 28.70 0.24
CA GLY A 879 -25.63 30.03 0.60
C GLY A 879 -25.25 30.90 -0.61
N ASP A 880 -25.03 32.18 -0.36
CA ASP A 880 -24.56 33.19 -1.31
C ASP A 880 -23.03 33.24 -1.31
N PHE A 881 -22.42 32.34 -2.08
CA PHE A 881 -20.97 32.18 -2.06
C PHE A 881 -20.20 33.17 -2.96
N ASP A 882 -20.90 33.94 -3.81
CA ASP A 882 -20.28 34.97 -4.66
C ASP A 882 -20.75 36.41 -4.35
N GLY A 883 -21.61 36.56 -3.34
CA GLY A 883 -22.08 37.84 -2.82
C GLY A 883 -23.01 38.58 -3.77
N ASP A 884 -23.72 37.86 -4.64
CA ASP A 884 -24.63 38.44 -5.63
C ASP A 884 -26.06 38.67 -5.11
N GLY A 885 -26.35 38.14 -3.91
CA GLY A 885 -27.64 38.15 -3.23
C GLY A 885 -28.55 36.98 -3.59
N THR A 886 -28.05 35.94 -4.27
CA THR A 886 -28.80 34.74 -4.66
C THR A 886 -28.09 33.48 -4.17
N ASP A 887 -28.82 32.61 -3.49
CA ASP A 887 -28.21 31.39 -2.97
C ASP A 887 -28.00 30.32 -4.04
N SER A 888 -26.90 29.61 -3.90
CA SER A 888 -26.51 28.47 -4.72
C SER A 888 -26.08 27.29 -3.84
N VAL A 889 -25.37 26.29 -4.40
CA VAL A 889 -25.02 25.07 -3.66
C VAL A 889 -23.52 24.81 -3.69
N SER A 890 -22.95 24.63 -2.52
CA SER A 890 -21.61 24.06 -2.34
C SER A 890 -21.69 22.60 -1.90
N LEU A 891 -20.68 21.82 -2.29
CA LEU A 891 -20.54 20.42 -1.90
C LEU A 891 -19.23 20.19 -1.16
N ARG A 892 -19.21 19.23 -0.22
CA ARG A 892 -18.00 18.83 0.50
C ARG A 892 -17.70 17.35 0.32
N ARG A 893 -16.44 17.04 0.01
CA ARG A 893 -15.88 15.67 -0.01
C ARG A 893 -14.59 15.65 0.81
N GLY A 894 -14.58 14.87 1.90
CA GLY A 894 -13.47 14.91 2.85
C GLY A 894 -13.32 16.31 3.45
N ASN A 895 -12.17 16.95 3.26
CA ASN A 895 -11.92 18.34 3.66
C ASN A 895 -12.01 19.35 2.50
N VAL A 896 -12.46 18.94 1.30
CA VAL A 896 -12.50 19.81 0.11
C VAL A 896 -13.92 20.25 -0.20
N PHE A 897 -14.09 21.56 -0.39
CA PHE A 897 -15.28 22.24 -0.90
C PHE A 897 -15.26 22.33 -2.41
N TYR A 898 -16.41 22.15 -3.03
CA TYR A 898 -16.65 22.25 -4.46
C TYR A 898 -17.78 23.25 -4.68
N LEU A 899 -17.43 24.48 -5.04
CA LEU A 899 -18.38 25.56 -5.21
C LEU A 899 -18.93 25.59 -6.64
N ASN A 900 -20.25 25.73 -6.75
CA ASN A 900 -20.93 25.99 -8.02
C ASN A 900 -22.00 27.06 -7.79
N ASN A 901 -21.69 28.29 -8.20
CA ASN A 901 -22.62 29.43 -8.08
C ASN A 901 -23.78 29.35 -9.08
N ALA A 902 -23.81 28.31 -9.91
CA ALA A 902 -24.86 28.10 -10.87
C ALA A 902 -25.88 27.07 -10.36
N LEU A 903 -27.18 27.45 -10.42
CA LEU A 903 -28.31 26.54 -10.17
C LEU A 903 -28.55 25.53 -11.32
N HIS A 904 -27.48 25.00 -11.88
CA HIS A 904 -27.50 23.94 -12.89
C HIS A 904 -26.30 23.00 -12.72
N GLY A 905 -26.37 21.83 -13.36
CA GLY A 905 -25.29 20.85 -13.28
C GLY A 905 -24.05 21.25 -14.08
N GLY A 906 -22.89 20.82 -13.62
CA GLY A 906 -21.60 21.13 -14.21
C GLY A 906 -20.45 20.77 -13.27
N PRO A 907 -19.19 20.97 -13.70
CA PRO A 907 -18.06 20.94 -12.78
C PRO A 907 -18.18 22.10 -11.76
N ALA A 908 -17.49 21.97 -10.63
CA ALA A 908 -17.32 23.09 -9.71
C ALA A 908 -16.54 24.22 -10.40
N GLU A 909 -16.88 25.46 -10.05
CA GLU A 909 -16.17 26.66 -10.52
C GLU A 909 -14.86 26.85 -9.73
N THR A 910 -14.90 26.55 -8.43
CA THR A 910 -13.80 26.68 -7.49
C THR A 910 -13.82 25.52 -6.51
N SER A 911 -12.65 25.13 -5.99
CA SER A 911 -12.54 24.22 -4.86
C SER A 911 -11.52 24.69 -3.84
N ILE A 912 -11.80 24.50 -2.55
CA ILE A 912 -10.89 24.85 -1.46
C ILE A 912 -10.84 23.73 -0.42
N ALA A 913 -9.65 23.42 0.10
CA ALA A 913 -9.49 22.54 1.26
C ALA A 913 -9.58 23.37 2.55
N TYR A 914 -10.52 23.03 3.44
CA TYR A 914 -10.68 23.70 4.73
C TYR A 914 -11.13 22.72 5.82
N GLY A 915 -10.46 22.79 6.98
CA GLY A 915 -10.72 21.91 8.11
C GLY A 915 -10.21 20.47 7.93
N LYS A 916 -10.60 19.60 8.87
CA LYS A 916 -10.34 18.15 8.85
C LYS A 916 -11.59 17.40 8.40
N ALA A 917 -11.41 16.21 7.83
CA ALA A 917 -12.53 15.40 7.36
C ALA A 917 -13.54 15.02 8.46
N ASP A 918 -13.14 15.00 9.73
CA ASP A 918 -13.99 14.70 10.89
C ASP A 918 -14.61 15.94 11.57
N ASP A 919 -14.30 17.15 11.09
CA ASP A 919 -14.93 18.38 11.59
C ASP A 919 -16.40 18.49 11.13
N VAL A 920 -17.26 19.04 11.99
CA VAL A 920 -18.63 19.42 11.63
C VAL A 920 -18.59 20.80 10.96
N LEU A 921 -19.23 20.94 9.79
CA LEU A 921 -19.19 22.17 9.00
C LEU A 921 -20.47 23.01 9.11
N PHE A 922 -20.29 24.32 9.01
CA PHE A 922 -21.29 25.34 8.79
C PHE A 922 -20.87 26.30 7.68
N ILE A 923 -21.86 26.96 7.09
CA ILE A 923 -21.71 28.08 6.15
C ILE A 923 -22.38 29.29 6.80
N GLY A 924 -21.80 30.48 6.62
CA GLY A 924 -22.42 31.75 6.98
C GLY A 924 -21.53 32.95 6.62
N ASP A 925 -22.12 34.14 6.67
CA ASP A 925 -21.45 35.43 6.50
C ASP A 925 -20.90 35.92 7.84
N TRP A 926 -19.69 35.49 8.19
CA TRP A 926 -19.10 35.74 9.50
C TRP A 926 -18.67 37.20 9.74
N ASP A 927 -18.52 38.01 8.69
CA ASP A 927 -18.06 39.40 8.81
C ASP A 927 -19.01 40.46 8.23
N GLY A 928 -20.15 40.03 7.70
CA GLY A 928 -21.24 40.87 7.22
C GLY A 928 -20.97 41.51 5.87
N ASP A 929 -20.19 40.86 5.00
CA ASP A 929 -19.86 41.37 3.67
C ASP A 929 -20.83 40.92 2.56
N GLY A 930 -21.75 40.01 2.89
CA GLY A 930 -22.73 39.38 2.02
C GLY A 930 -22.27 38.05 1.41
N THR A 931 -21.07 37.58 1.72
CA THR A 931 -20.51 36.34 1.17
C THR A 931 -20.48 35.24 2.23
N ASP A 932 -21.18 34.15 1.94
CA ASP A 932 -21.19 32.97 2.78
C ASP A 932 -19.89 32.19 2.67
N THR A 933 -19.27 31.88 3.81
CA THR A 933 -17.94 31.26 3.88
C THR A 933 -17.87 30.11 4.89
N PRO A 934 -16.89 29.18 4.79
CA PRO A 934 -16.82 28.02 5.66
C PRO A 934 -16.54 28.31 7.15
N GLY A 935 -17.15 27.51 8.02
CA GLY A 935 -16.81 27.45 9.44
C GLY A 935 -16.83 26.02 9.94
N VAL A 936 -15.83 25.62 10.74
CA VAL A 936 -15.75 24.27 11.32
C VAL A 936 -15.93 24.27 12.83
N ASN A 937 -16.63 23.27 13.36
CA ASN A 937 -16.66 22.94 14.77
C ASN A 937 -15.80 21.70 15.04
N ARG A 938 -14.82 21.86 15.94
CA ARG A 938 -13.90 20.82 16.37
C ARG A 938 -13.87 20.73 17.89
N PRO A 939 -14.66 19.85 18.51
CA PRO A 939 -14.62 19.64 19.93
C PRO A 939 -13.27 19.03 20.36
N ASN A 940 -12.60 19.61 21.35
CA ASN A 940 -11.29 19.17 21.84
C ASN A 940 -11.20 19.07 23.37
#